data_AF-A0A151RBU5-F1
#
_entry.id   AF-A0A151RBU5-F1
#
_cell.length_a   1.000
_cell.length_b   1.000
_cell.length_c   1.000
_cell.angle_alpha   90.00
_cell.angle_beta   90.00
_cell.angle_gamma   90.00
#
_symmetry.space_group_name_H-M   'P 1'
#
loop_
_entity.id
_entity.type
_entity.pdbx_description
1 polymer ?
#
loop_
_entity_poly.entity_id
_entity_poly.type
_entity_poly.pdbx_seq_one_letter_code
_entity_poly.pdbx_strand_id
1 'polypeptide(L)'
;MAFTKLLLFRLILCSLLCLDSSQVLKVFTFSSFAFVPISAYEVAENQEREASALFEWRVSLDNQSQASLSSWTTRVSPCKSWKGIVCDNSNSVTDINVTNFGLKGTLHSLNFSSFPKLLSLDISNNSFSGTIPPQIANLSRVSQLKMDDNLFSGSIPEEIGELRNLKQLILAKNQLSGTIPPTIGMLANLVKLDLSKNSISGTIPSIRNLTNIQLLRLSNNTLSGSIPPYIGDLVTLTDFEIQNNSISGSIPSNIGNLTKLVNFYIPLNMISGSIPNTIGNLVNLYALDLSRNNLTGVIPSSLGNLTNLVFLLLFNNTLQGRLPPGLNNFTNFQSLQLSSNSFTGPLPQQICLGGSLRKFAANSNYFTGPVPKSLKNCSSLTRVNLSGNQLSGNISDDFGVYPNLTFVELSSNNFYGHISPNWAKCPNLTSLKMFNNNLSGGIPPELGHAPKLEILDLSSNHLTGKIPEELGNLTSLFDLSISDNELYGNIPTQIGALSRLQNLELAANNFGGPIPKQVGELLNLLHLNLSKNKFRGRIPSFIQLQSLEDLDLSWNLLNGEISVALASMQRLETLNLSHNNLSGAIPSSFKDMISLTNVNISNNQLEGSIPNNPAFLKAPFDALKNNKGLCGNASGLVPCPELSHSGKMKRKAIMLASFLTLGALFLLVFTTGVSLCIYYRRATKAKKEEAKEEKVEDHFAIWSYDGKILYENIIEATEGFDDKYLIGEGGSAYVYKAKLSTGQIVAVKKLHEVSDEETLNLKAFTNEVKALAEIKHRNIVKSLGYCLHPRFTFLIYEFLEGGSLDKVLNNDMHATKFDWNKRVKVVKGVANALYHMHHGCFPPIVHRDISSKNILIDLDYEARISDFGTAKILNPDSHNLTAFAGTYGYSAPG
;
A
#
# COMPACT_ATOMS: atom_id res chain seq x y z
N MET A 1 66.40 -9.52 17.66
CA MET A 1 67.77 -9.43 17.10
C MET A 1 68.54 -8.32 17.81
N ALA A 2 69.19 -8.63 18.93
CA ALA A 2 69.94 -7.67 19.76
C ALA A 2 71.45 -7.96 19.77
N PHE A 3 71.97 -8.67 18.77
CA PHE A 3 73.39 -9.08 18.72
C PHE A 3 74.18 -8.59 17.50
N THR A 4 73.58 -7.78 16.61
CA THR A 4 74.25 -7.30 15.38
C THR A 4 74.53 -5.80 15.34
N LYS A 5 74.12 -5.00 16.33
CA LYS A 5 74.44 -3.56 16.39
C LYS A 5 75.71 -3.21 17.17
N LEU A 6 76.29 -4.16 17.94
CA LEU A 6 77.51 -3.89 18.72
C LEU A 6 78.81 -4.10 17.93
N LEU A 7 78.77 -4.86 16.82
CA LEU A 7 79.96 -5.09 15.98
C LEU A 7 80.24 -3.93 15.00
N LEU A 8 79.21 -3.20 14.57
CA LEU A 8 79.37 -2.08 13.61
C LEU A 8 80.00 -0.83 14.27
N PHE A 9 79.84 -0.66 15.58
CA PHE A 9 80.36 0.50 16.31
C PHE A 9 81.86 0.38 16.64
N ARG A 10 82.42 -0.84 16.68
CA ARG A 10 83.85 -1.07 16.87
C ARG A 10 84.68 -0.99 15.59
N LEU A 11 84.06 -1.15 14.41
CA LEU A 11 84.73 -1.04 13.12
C LEU A 11 84.90 0.42 12.64
N ILE A 12 84.05 1.34 13.10
CA ILE A 12 84.12 2.77 12.73
C ILE A 12 85.11 3.55 13.62
N LEU A 13 85.39 3.07 14.84
CA LEU A 13 86.36 3.71 15.74
C LEU A 13 87.83 3.38 15.39
N CYS A 14 88.09 2.37 14.56
CA CYS A 14 89.44 1.96 14.16
C CYS A 14 89.96 2.66 12.88
N SER A 15 89.10 3.38 12.15
CA SER A 15 89.45 4.06 10.90
C SER A 15 89.69 5.57 11.01
N LEU A 16 89.66 6.13 12.23
CA LEU A 16 89.83 7.58 12.48
C LEU A 16 91.10 7.95 13.29
N LEU A 17 92.06 7.03 13.46
CA LEU A 17 93.32 7.29 14.17
C LEU A 17 94.59 7.16 13.32
N CYS A 18 94.48 7.29 12.00
CA CYS A 18 95.64 7.48 11.14
C CYS A 18 95.23 8.36 9.96
N LEU A 19 95.46 9.67 10.04
CA LEU A 19 96.16 10.42 9.00
C LEU A 19 96.38 11.87 9.43
N ASP A 20 97.47 12.37 8.89
CA ASP A 20 98.35 13.37 9.42
C ASP A 20 97.91 14.80 9.09
N SER A 21 98.51 15.70 9.84
CA SER A 21 98.49 17.15 9.75
C SER A 21 98.86 17.69 8.36
N SER A 22 97.97 18.53 7.80
CA SER A 22 98.25 19.85 7.20
C SER A 22 97.16 20.19 6.18
N GLN A 23 96.87 21.48 6.07
CA GLN A 23 95.85 22.11 5.21
C GLN A 23 94.46 22.34 5.85
N VAL A 24 94.47 22.89 7.06
CA VAL A 24 93.47 23.88 7.49
C VAL A 24 94.01 25.26 7.13
N LEU A 25 93.54 25.91 6.06
CA LEU A 25 93.25 27.36 6.05
C LEU A 25 92.59 27.84 4.75
N LYS A 26 91.58 28.71 4.92
CA LYS A 26 90.71 29.38 3.94
C LYS A 26 89.56 28.48 3.50
N VAL A 27 88.39 28.52 4.13
CA VAL A 27 87.57 29.72 4.34
C VAL A 27 86.85 29.64 5.70
N PHE A 28 87.32 30.42 6.67
CA PHE A 28 86.46 30.97 7.71
C PHE A 28 85.90 32.27 7.17
N THR A 29 84.57 32.39 7.04
CA THR A 29 83.79 33.56 7.49
C THR A 29 82.29 33.31 7.30
N PHE A 30 81.57 33.34 8.43
CA PHE A 30 80.16 33.74 8.63
C PHE A 30 79.02 32.93 7.98
N SER A 31 78.31 32.14 8.79
CA SER A 31 77.05 32.61 9.41
C SER A 31 76.46 31.57 10.38
N SER A 32 76.28 32.02 11.63
CA SER A 32 75.25 31.61 12.60
C SER A 32 74.39 30.37 12.28
N PHE A 33 74.77 29.21 12.84
CA PHE A 33 73.80 28.14 13.08
C PHE A 33 72.92 28.54 14.26
N ALA A 34 71.73 29.06 13.97
CA ALA A 34 70.65 29.04 14.94
C ALA A 34 70.34 27.57 15.25
N PHE A 35 70.60 27.14 16.48
CA PHE A 35 70.10 25.86 16.99
C PHE A 35 68.56 25.94 16.97
N VAL A 36 67.95 25.38 15.94
CA VAL A 36 66.53 25.06 15.96
C VAL A 36 66.36 23.95 17.02
N PRO A 37 65.56 24.14 18.09
CA PRO A 37 65.36 23.11 19.09
C PRO A 37 64.74 21.87 18.44
N ILE A 38 65.11 20.67 18.89
CA ILE A 38 64.63 19.36 18.38
C ILE A 38 63.08 19.33 18.27
N SER A 39 62.39 20.02 19.19
CA SER A 39 60.92 20.17 19.17
C SER A 39 60.37 20.90 17.95
N ALA A 40 61.11 21.84 17.35
CA ALA A 40 60.69 22.55 16.15
C ALA A 40 60.90 21.70 14.88
N TYR A 41 61.87 20.78 14.89
CA TYR A 41 62.07 19.80 13.81
C TYR A 41 60.96 18.75 13.79
N GLU A 42 60.60 18.17 14.95
CA GLU A 42 59.47 17.22 15.05
C GLU A 42 58.12 17.86 14.68
N VAL A 43 57.91 19.14 14.99
CA VAL A 43 56.69 19.87 14.61
C VAL A 43 56.61 20.11 13.10
N ALA A 44 57.74 20.43 12.46
CA ALA A 44 57.80 20.60 11.00
C ALA A 44 57.58 19.28 10.25
N GLU A 45 58.19 18.18 10.73
CA GLU A 45 58.03 16.86 10.14
C GLU A 45 56.60 16.33 10.26
N ASN A 46 55.93 16.55 11.40
CA ASN A 46 54.53 16.16 11.58
C ASN A 46 53.57 16.97 10.68
N GLN A 47 53.81 18.28 10.51
CA GLN A 47 53.03 19.11 9.59
C GLN A 47 53.16 18.65 8.14
N GLU A 48 54.36 18.26 7.71
CA GLU A 48 54.61 17.76 6.37
C GLU A 48 53.88 16.43 6.12
N ARG A 49 53.85 15.54 7.12
CA ARG A 49 53.10 14.27 7.06
C ARG A 49 51.59 14.48 6.98
N GLU A 50 51.02 15.37 7.81
CA GLU A 50 49.58 15.70 7.80
C GLU A 50 49.18 16.33 6.46
N ALA A 51 49.97 17.28 5.97
CA ALA A 51 49.74 17.95 4.68
C ALA A 51 49.81 16.96 3.51
N SER A 52 50.81 16.07 3.52
CA SER A 52 50.99 15.06 2.47
C SER A 52 49.81 14.09 2.43
N ALA A 53 49.36 13.58 3.59
CA ALA A 53 48.23 12.66 3.67
C ALA A 53 46.91 13.28 3.16
N LEU A 54 46.63 14.53 3.51
CA LEU A 54 45.44 15.22 3.00
C LEU A 54 45.56 15.54 1.50
N PHE A 55 46.76 15.88 1.02
CA PHE A 55 46.99 16.14 -0.41
C PHE A 55 46.83 14.87 -1.25
N GLU A 56 47.41 13.74 -0.80
CA GLU A 56 47.22 12.42 -1.44
C GLU A 56 45.75 12.03 -1.47
N TRP A 57 45.03 12.23 -0.36
CA TRP A 57 43.59 11.98 -0.34
C TRP A 57 42.84 12.87 -1.34
N ARG A 58 43.14 14.18 -1.41
CA ARG A 58 42.55 15.07 -2.41
C ARG A 58 42.79 14.56 -3.84
N VAL A 59 44.02 14.18 -4.17
CA VAL A 59 44.38 13.69 -5.52
C VAL A 59 43.65 12.39 -5.87
N SER A 60 43.26 11.59 -4.87
CA SER A 60 42.45 10.38 -5.08
C SER A 60 40.97 10.65 -5.39
N LEU A 61 40.47 11.86 -5.13
CA LEU A 61 39.07 12.23 -5.40
C LEU A 61 38.88 12.58 -6.88
N ASP A 62 37.63 12.68 -7.32
CA ASP A 62 37.33 13.07 -8.70
C ASP A 62 37.72 14.53 -9.00
N ASN A 63 37.82 14.87 -10.29
CA ASN A 63 38.28 16.19 -10.73
C ASN A 63 37.45 17.35 -10.17
N GLN A 64 36.13 17.18 -10.01
CA GLN A 64 35.28 18.24 -9.46
C GLN A 64 35.56 18.43 -7.97
N SER A 65 35.72 17.34 -7.21
CA SER A 65 36.14 17.39 -5.80
C SER A 65 37.50 18.04 -5.62
N GLN A 66 38.46 17.73 -6.48
CA GLN A 66 39.78 18.35 -6.46
C GLN A 66 39.72 19.87 -6.66
N ALA A 67 38.77 20.36 -7.46
CA ALA A 67 38.50 21.78 -7.65
C ALA A 67 37.83 22.41 -6.41
N SER A 68 36.87 21.72 -5.79
CA SER A 68 36.26 22.13 -4.51
C SER A 68 37.29 22.25 -3.38
N LEU A 69 38.36 21.45 -3.41
CA LEU A 69 39.49 21.48 -2.49
C LEU A 69 40.71 22.24 -3.04
N SER A 70 40.53 23.19 -3.96
CA SER A 70 41.62 23.94 -4.62
C SER A 70 42.58 24.65 -3.64
N SER A 71 42.13 25.00 -2.44
CA SER A 71 42.97 25.59 -1.38
C SER A 71 44.03 24.62 -0.82
N TRP A 72 43.86 23.30 -1.00
CA TRP A 72 44.76 22.28 -0.45
C TRP A 72 45.96 22.08 -1.36
N THR A 73 47.01 22.87 -1.13
CA THR A 73 48.22 22.92 -1.97
C THR A 73 49.48 22.62 -1.16
N THR A 74 50.46 21.96 -1.77
CA THR A 74 51.75 21.61 -1.14
C THR A 74 52.63 22.81 -0.79
N ARG A 75 52.25 24.04 -1.20
CA ARG A 75 53.06 25.26 -1.02
C ARG A 75 52.80 25.97 0.31
N VAL A 76 51.68 25.70 0.97
CA VAL A 76 51.25 26.41 2.19
C VAL A 76 50.78 25.39 3.21
N SER A 77 51.18 25.57 4.48
CA SER A 77 50.76 24.72 5.60
C SER A 77 49.22 24.60 5.65
N PRO A 78 48.67 23.40 5.89
CA PRO A 78 47.23 23.19 6.02
C PRO A 78 46.57 24.15 7.01
N CYS A 79 47.27 24.44 8.11
CA CYS A 79 46.78 25.26 9.22
C CYS A 79 46.63 26.75 8.92
N LYS A 80 47.12 27.24 7.78
CA LYS A 80 47.07 28.68 7.44
C LYS A 80 45.96 29.06 6.47
N SER A 81 45.66 28.19 5.50
CA SER A 81 44.80 28.59 4.37
C SER A 81 43.92 27.50 3.80
N TRP A 82 44.03 26.25 4.26
CA TRP A 82 43.24 25.17 3.68
C TRP A 82 41.81 25.24 4.23
N LYS A 83 40.85 25.38 3.32
CA LYS A 83 39.43 25.42 3.67
C LYS A 83 39.03 24.11 4.34
N GLY A 84 38.37 24.20 5.48
CA GLY A 84 37.90 23.03 6.23
C GLY A 84 38.92 22.40 7.17
N ILE A 85 40.13 22.95 7.30
CA ILE A 85 41.16 22.46 8.22
C ILE A 85 41.30 23.42 9.41
N VAL A 86 41.28 22.88 10.62
CA VAL A 86 41.60 23.60 11.86
C VAL A 86 42.74 22.88 12.58
N CYS A 87 43.64 23.64 13.19
CA CYS A 87 44.80 23.12 13.89
C CYS A 87 44.91 23.67 15.31
N ASP A 88 45.66 22.97 16.15
CA ASP A 88 46.02 23.43 17.48
C ASP A 88 47.12 24.51 17.46
N ASN A 89 47.47 25.03 18.64
CA ASN A 89 48.54 26.02 18.81
C ASN A 89 49.94 25.51 18.40
N SER A 90 50.10 24.19 18.21
CA SER A 90 51.33 23.59 17.67
C SER A 90 51.26 23.37 16.15
N ASN A 91 50.24 23.93 15.49
CA ASN A 91 49.99 23.80 14.05
C ASN A 91 49.85 22.34 13.60
N SER A 92 49.25 21.47 14.42
CA SER A 92 48.86 20.11 14.02
C SER A 92 47.34 20.03 13.86
N VAL A 93 46.87 19.31 12.84
CA VAL A 93 45.45 19.24 12.46
C VAL A 93 44.60 18.61 13.56
N THR A 94 43.61 19.37 14.05
CA THR A 94 42.64 18.92 15.06
C THR A 94 41.26 18.67 14.48
N ASP A 95 40.86 19.39 13.42
CA ASP A 95 39.54 19.24 12.83
C ASP A 95 39.64 19.26 11.32
N ILE A 96 39.02 18.25 10.70
CA ILE A 96 38.77 18.19 9.26
C ILE A 96 37.26 18.29 9.08
N ASN A 97 36.80 19.40 8.53
CA ASN A 97 35.40 19.68 8.23
C ASN A 97 35.25 20.06 6.76
N VAL A 98 34.75 19.12 5.96
CA VAL A 98 34.46 19.30 4.53
C VAL A 98 32.99 19.02 4.24
N THR A 99 32.11 19.33 5.19
CA THR A 99 30.67 19.11 5.08
C THR A 99 30.08 19.92 3.92
N ASN A 100 29.29 19.28 3.04
CA ASN A 100 28.62 19.95 1.91
C ASN A 100 29.58 20.57 0.88
N PHE A 101 30.71 19.92 0.60
CA PHE A 101 31.66 20.38 -0.41
C PHE A 101 31.41 19.74 -1.79
N GLY A 102 30.43 18.85 -1.89
CA GLY A 102 30.12 18.09 -3.10
C GLY A 102 31.19 17.07 -3.45
N LEU A 103 31.91 16.55 -2.45
CA LEU A 103 33.04 15.66 -2.65
C LEU A 103 32.60 14.24 -3.01
N LYS A 104 33.32 13.59 -3.93
CA LYS A 104 33.09 12.23 -4.40
C LYS A 104 34.41 11.46 -4.46
N GLY A 105 34.40 10.26 -3.90
CA GLY A 105 35.57 9.40 -3.76
C GLY A 105 35.42 8.44 -2.59
N THR A 106 36.53 7.92 -2.08
CA THR A 106 36.53 6.97 -0.94
C THR A 106 37.46 7.45 0.18
N LEU A 107 37.43 6.78 1.33
CA LEU A 107 38.35 7.02 2.44
C LEU A 107 39.62 6.15 2.41
N HIS A 108 39.72 5.19 1.48
CA HIS A 108 40.82 4.21 1.46
C HIS A 108 42.20 4.84 1.23
N SER A 109 42.25 5.98 0.54
CA SER A 109 43.51 6.71 0.28
C SER A 109 43.86 7.73 1.37
N LEU A 110 43.01 7.91 2.40
CA LEU A 110 43.32 8.80 3.51
C LEU A 110 44.14 8.04 4.57
N ASN A 111 45.40 8.42 4.74
CA ASN A 111 46.25 7.82 5.77
C ASN A 111 45.90 8.37 7.17
N PHE A 112 44.99 7.69 7.87
CA PHE A 112 44.54 8.07 9.22
C PHE A 112 45.67 8.15 10.26
N SER A 113 46.76 7.38 10.10
CA SER A 113 47.88 7.40 11.06
C SER A 113 48.66 8.72 11.06
N SER A 114 48.50 9.53 10.01
CA SER A 114 49.13 10.84 9.91
C SER A 114 48.50 11.90 10.81
N PHE A 115 47.35 11.64 11.44
CA PHE A 115 46.61 12.63 12.24
C PHE A 115 46.48 12.25 13.72
N PRO A 116 47.59 12.15 14.48
CA PRO A 116 47.58 11.69 15.87
C PRO A 116 46.86 12.64 16.84
N LYS A 117 46.61 13.89 16.44
CA LYS A 117 45.90 14.90 17.25
C LYS A 117 44.48 15.21 16.79
N LEU A 118 43.97 14.50 15.78
CA LEU A 118 42.63 14.76 15.26
C LEU A 118 41.56 14.52 16.33
N LEU A 119 40.72 15.53 16.53
CA LEU A 119 39.60 15.54 17.47
C LEU A 119 38.25 15.42 16.75
N SER A 120 38.15 15.91 15.52
CA SER A 120 36.91 15.89 14.75
C SER A 120 37.17 15.58 13.27
N LEU A 121 36.43 14.60 12.73
CA LEU A 121 36.32 14.36 11.29
C LEU A 121 34.85 14.46 10.88
N ASP A 122 34.52 15.51 10.12
CA ASP A 122 33.19 15.78 9.59
C ASP A 122 33.25 15.86 8.06
N ILE A 123 32.72 14.84 7.40
CA ILE A 123 32.67 14.70 5.94
C ILE A 123 31.21 14.61 5.45
N SER A 124 30.26 15.03 6.27
CA SER A 124 28.83 14.81 6.08
C SER A 124 28.28 15.56 4.85
N ASN A 125 27.15 15.09 4.31
CA ASN A 125 26.49 15.71 3.15
C ASN A 125 27.42 15.84 1.93
N ASN A 126 27.93 14.70 1.46
CA ASN A 126 28.78 14.60 0.28
C ASN A 126 28.37 13.35 -0.52
N SER A 127 29.23 12.88 -1.42
CA SER A 127 29.03 11.67 -2.24
C SER A 127 30.18 10.67 -2.04
N PHE A 128 30.72 10.58 -0.82
CA PHE A 128 31.72 9.57 -0.48
C PHE A 128 31.10 8.18 -0.55
N SER A 129 31.79 7.24 -1.19
CA SER A 129 31.34 5.86 -1.42
C SER A 129 32.37 4.83 -0.99
N GLY A 130 32.02 3.55 -1.12
CA GLY A 130 32.85 2.43 -0.66
C GLY A 130 32.67 2.15 0.83
N THR A 131 33.53 1.29 1.39
CA THR A 131 33.47 0.89 2.80
C THR A 131 34.17 1.89 3.72
N ILE A 132 33.76 1.90 5.00
CA ILE A 132 34.51 2.58 6.06
C ILE A 132 35.78 1.76 6.34
N PRO A 133 37.01 2.28 6.11
CA PRO A 133 38.23 1.50 6.30
C PRO A 133 38.49 1.21 7.79
N PRO A 134 38.85 -0.02 8.19
CA PRO A 134 39.22 -0.37 9.57
C PRO A 134 40.32 0.53 10.17
N GLN A 135 41.24 1.02 9.32
CA GLN A 135 42.34 1.91 9.69
C GLN A 135 41.87 3.25 10.28
N ILE A 136 40.58 3.57 10.19
CA ILE A 136 39.98 4.72 10.89
C ILE A 136 40.21 4.67 12.41
N ALA A 137 40.41 3.48 12.97
CA ALA A 137 40.76 3.27 14.38
C ALA A 137 42.10 3.91 14.78
N ASN A 138 42.98 4.22 13.81
CA ASN A 138 44.24 4.93 14.08
C ASN A 138 44.04 6.36 14.59
N LEU A 139 42.83 6.93 14.45
CA LEU A 139 42.47 8.24 14.98
C LEU A 139 42.21 8.21 16.50
N SER A 140 43.20 7.77 17.28
CA SER A 140 43.04 7.45 18.71
C SER A 140 42.49 8.57 19.61
N ARG A 141 42.61 9.85 19.21
CA ARG A 141 42.12 11.02 19.95
C ARG A 141 40.77 11.56 19.46
N VAL A 142 40.20 10.98 18.42
CA VAL A 142 38.97 11.50 17.81
C VAL A 142 37.82 11.45 18.79
N SER A 143 37.10 12.57 18.86
CA SER A 143 35.94 12.77 19.71
C SER A 143 34.64 12.85 18.90
N GLN A 144 34.71 13.24 17.64
CA GLN A 144 33.56 13.36 16.75
C GLN A 144 33.89 12.73 15.40
N LEU A 145 33.04 11.78 15.00
CA LEU A 145 33.09 11.15 13.69
C LEU A 145 31.72 11.31 13.04
N LYS A 146 31.65 12.17 12.01
CA LYS A 146 30.41 12.48 11.30
C LYS A 146 30.59 12.24 9.81
N MET A 147 29.80 11.31 9.30
CA MET A 147 29.85 10.83 7.92
C MET A 147 28.44 10.66 7.35
N ASP A 148 27.45 11.33 7.91
CA ASP A 148 26.07 11.18 7.47
C ASP A 148 25.81 11.79 6.09
N ASP A 149 24.75 11.34 5.44
CA ASP A 149 24.30 11.82 4.13
C ASP A 149 25.40 11.65 3.07
N ASN A 150 25.78 10.39 2.85
CA ASN A 150 26.81 9.94 1.91
C ASN A 150 26.37 8.59 1.28
N LEU A 151 27.28 7.93 0.56
CA LEU A 151 27.05 6.65 -0.13
C LEU A 151 27.92 5.52 0.44
N PHE A 152 28.32 5.59 1.72
CA PHE A 152 29.11 4.54 2.36
C PHE A 152 28.35 3.23 2.40
N SER A 153 29.00 2.13 2.04
CA SER A 153 28.40 0.79 1.94
C SER A 153 29.21 -0.26 2.72
N GLY A 154 28.69 -1.49 2.80
CA GLY A 154 29.30 -2.55 3.59
C GLY A 154 29.08 -2.37 5.10
N SER A 155 29.78 -3.17 5.91
CA SER A 155 29.61 -3.18 7.37
C SER A 155 30.36 -2.06 8.07
N ILE A 156 29.83 -1.65 9.23
CA ILE A 156 30.58 -0.86 10.21
C ILE A 156 31.74 -1.74 10.72
N PRO A 157 33.02 -1.32 10.59
CA PRO A 157 34.17 -2.12 11.04
C PRO A 157 34.18 -2.28 12.57
N GLU A 158 34.62 -3.45 13.06
CA GLU A 158 34.69 -3.73 14.51
C GLU A 158 35.69 -2.81 15.22
N GLU A 159 36.72 -2.39 14.51
CA GLU A 159 37.81 -1.54 14.98
C GLU A 159 37.33 -0.13 15.40
N ILE A 160 36.12 0.29 15.01
CA ILE A 160 35.51 1.52 15.55
C ILE A 160 35.42 1.49 17.09
N GLY A 161 35.29 0.31 17.70
CA GLY A 161 35.30 0.15 19.16
C GLY A 161 36.63 0.52 19.85
N GLU A 162 37.71 0.70 19.09
CA GLU A 162 39.02 1.14 19.60
C GLU A 162 39.10 2.65 19.86
N LEU A 163 38.17 3.45 19.28
CA LEU A 163 38.14 4.90 19.40
C LEU A 163 37.59 5.37 20.77
N ARG A 164 38.30 5.07 21.87
CA ARG A 164 37.79 5.26 23.24
C ARG A 164 37.47 6.70 23.64
N ASN A 165 37.96 7.70 22.90
CA ASN A 165 37.67 9.12 23.12
C ASN A 165 36.39 9.59 22.41
N LEU A 166 35.76 8.72 21.61
CA LEU A 166 34.63 9.09 20.76
C LEU A 166 33.41 9.47 21.61
N LYS A 167 32.88 10.66 21.34
CA LYS A 167 31.66 11.22 21.94
C LYS A 167 30.49 11.24 20.95
N GLN A 168 30.76 11.35 19.66
CA GLN A 168 29.73 11.36 18.62
C GLN A 168 30.12 10.44 17.48
N LEU A 169 29.26 9.48 17.16
CA LEU A 169 29.34 8.63 15.99
C LEU A 169 28.05 8.81 15.17
N ILE A 170 28.14 9.52 14.05
CA ILE A 170 27.00 9.88 13.21
C ILE A 170 27.26 9.32 11.81
N LEU A 171 26.57 8.25 11.45
CA LEU A 171 26.69 7.52 10.18
C LEU A 171 25.36 7.42 9.43
N ALA A 172 24.39 8.27 9.81
CA ALA A 172 23.03 8.22 9.28
C ALA A 172 22.96 8.46 7.76
N LYS A 173 21.89 8.00 7.10
CA LYS A 173 21.66 8.21 5.65
C LYS A 173 22.85 7.77 4.79
N ASN A 174 23.21 6.50 4.89
CA ASN A 174 24.20 5.85 4.04
C ASN A 174 23.61 4.54 3.50
N GLN A 175 24.45 3.69 2.92
CA GLN A 175 24.11 2.36 2.42
C GLN A 175 24.77 1.26 3.28
N LEU A 176 25.06 1.55 4.55
CA LEU A 176 25.73 0.61 5.45
C LEU A 176 24.84 -0.62 5.67
N SER A 177 25.46 -1.79 5.73
CA SER A 177 24.80 -3.09 5.89
C SER A 177 25.49 -3.95 6.96
N GLY A 178 25.10 -5.22 7.10
CA GLY A 178 25.63 -6.07 8.17
C GLY A 178 25.10 -5.67 9.56
N THR A 179 25.73 -6.15 10.62
CA THR A 179 25.27 -5.95 12.00
C THR A 179 25.94 -4.76 12.68
N ILE A 180 25.32 -4.21 13.72
CA ILE A 180 25.98 -3.26 14.62
C ILE A 180 27.08 -4.01 15.40
N PRO A 181 28.37 -3.64 15.28
CA PRO A 181 29.45 -4.35 15.96
C PRO A 181 29.29 -4.31 17.48
N PRO A 182 29.42 -5.45 18.19
CA PRO A 182 29.38 -5.46 19.66
C PRO A 182 30.46 -4.60 20.31
N THR A 183 31.57 -4.37 19.61
CA THR A 183 32.66 -3.49 20.03
C THR A 183 32.23 -2.03 20.20
N ILE A 184 31.10 -1.59 19.63
CA ILE A 184 30.52 -0.27 19.92
C ILE A 184 30.22 -0.11 21.42
N GLY A 185 29.87 -1.20 22.12
CA GLY A 185 29.68 -1.20 23.57
C GLY A 185 30.94 -0.86 24.38
N MET A 186 32.09 -0.72 23.74
CA MET A 186 33.38 -0.36 24.36
C MET A 186 33.63 1.16 24.43
N LEU A 187 32.77 1.97 23.79
CA LEU A 187 32.88 3.42 23.65
C LEU A 187 32.25 4.17 24.84
N ALA A 188 32.80 4.00 26.05
CA ALA A 188 32.21 4.54 27.28
C ALA A 188 31.98 6.09 27.31
N ASN A 189 32.68 6.85 26.45
CA ASN A 189 32.52 8.30 26.34
C ASN A 189 31.43 8.73 25.32
N LEU A 190 30.77 7.78 24.66
CA LEU A 190 29.81 8.07 23.60
C LEU A 190 28.56 8.75 24.17
N VAL A 191 28.22 9.89 23.59
CA VAL A 191 27.07 10.73 23.93
C VAL A 191 25.99 10.65 22.84
N LYS A 192 26.39 10.55 21.57
CA LYS A 192 25.47 10.45 20.43
C LYS A 192 25.87 9.30 19.53
N LEU A 193 24.91 8.42 19.27
CA LEU A 193 25.00 7.36 18.28
C LEU A 193 23.82 7.48 17.32
N ASP A 194 24.10 7.81 16.06
CA ASP A 194 23.09 7.87 15.01
C ASP A 194 23.50 7.01 13.82
N LEU A 195 22.81 5.88 13.66
CA LEU A 195 22.98 4.92 12.57
C LEU A 195 21.74 4.85 11.68
N SER A 196 20.83 5.83 11.80
CA SER A 196 19.53 5.79 11.13
C SER A 196 19.62 5.85 9.60
N LYS A 197 18.60 5.35 8.90
CA LYS A 197 18.51 5.39 7.42
C LYS A 197 19.70 4.69 6.75
N ASN A 198 19.86 3.41 7.05
CA ASN A 198 20.84 2.50 6.44
C ASN A 198 20.15 1.15 6.13
N SER A 199 20.94 0.13 5.78
CA SER A 199 20.51 -1.25 5.58
C SER A 199 21.08 -2.19 6.66
N ILE A 200 21.29 -1.68 7.88
CA ILE A 200 21.87 -2.44 9.00
C ILE A 200 20.86 -3.49 9.46
N SER A 201 21.34 -4.70 9.75
CA SER A 201 20.55 -5.86 10.14
C SER A 201 21.02 -6.46 11.47
N GLY A 202 20.45 -7.59 11.89
CA GLY A 202 20.77 -8.23 13.17
C GLY A 202 20.12 -7.54 14.36
N THR A 203 20.63 -7.81 15.56
CA THR A 203 20.03 -7.32 16.83
C THR A 203 20.76 -6.10 17.39
N ILE A 204 20.13 -5.37 18.30
CA ILE A 204 20.80 -4.32 19.09
C ILE A 204 21.83 -5.02 20.00
N PRO A 205 23.15 -4.78 19.83
CA PRO A 205 24.17 -5.48 20.59
C PRO A 205 24.28 -4.92 22.02
N SER A 206 25.08 -5.58 22.85
CA SER A 206 25.33 -5.12 24.22
C SER A 206 26.02 -3.75 24.24
N ILE A 207 25.23 -2.72 24.52
CA ILE A 207 25.68 -1.33 24.67
C ILE A 207 25.58 -0.85 26.12
N ARG A 208 25.56 -1.80 27.08
CA ARG A 208 25.36 -1.52 28.51
C ARG A 208 26.36 -0.51 29.11
N ASN A 209 27.58 -0.46 28.57
CA ASN A 209 28.63 0.42 29.11
C ASN A 209 28.57 1.85 28.56
N LEU A 210 27.63 2.17 27.66
CA LEU A 210 27.47 3.52 27.10
C LEU A 210 26.77 4.46 28.09
N THR A 211 27.27 4.59 29.31
CA THR A 211 26.59 5.29 30.43
C THR A 211 26.44 6.80 30.21
N ASN A 212 27.16 7.38 29.25
CA ASN A 212 27.07 8.79 28.86
C ASN A 212 26.11 9.07 27.68
N ILE A 213 25.49 8.03 27.11
CA ILE A 213 24.67 8.16 25.91
C ILE A 213 23.40 8.97 26.17
N GLN A 214 23.20 10.02 25.38
CA GLN A 214 22.02 10.87 25.43
C GLN A 214 21.11 10.62 24.23
N LEU A 215 21.69 10.35 23.06
CA LEU A 215 20.97 10.14 21.81
C LEU A 215 21.34 8.77 21.23
N LEU A 216 20.33 7.92 21.07
CA LEU A 216 20.41 6.62 20.42
C LEU A 216 19.38 6.54 19.30
N ARG A 217 19.85 6.68 18.05
CA ARG A 217 19.03 6.63 16.84
C ARG A 217 19.44 5.48 15.92
N LEU A 218 18.55 4.53 15.74
CA LEU A 218 18.75 3.33 14.91
C LEU A 218 17.62 3.13 13.88
N SER A 219 16.79 4.15 13.67
CA SER A 219 15.59 4.09 12.85
C SER A 219 15.85 3.87 11.36
N ASN A 220 14.85 3.37 10.62
CA ASN A 220 14.93 3.10 9.18
C ASN A 220 16.11 2.18 8.83
N ASN A 221 16.09 0.96 9.37
CA ASN A 221 17.04 -0.10 9.12
C ASN A 221 16.29 -1.44 9.01
N THR A 222 17.00 -2.57 9.04
CA THR A 222 16.43 -3.92 9.04
C THR A 222 16.73 -4.67 10.35
N LEU A 223 16.90 -3.95 11.46
CA LEU A 223 17.19 -4.52 12.77
C LEU A 223 16.05 -5.42 13.23
N SER A 224 16.39 -6.51 13.92
CA SER A 224 15.46 -7.50 14.45
C SER A 224 15.79 -7.86 15.90
N GLY A 225 15.08 -8.85 16.47
CA GLY A 225 15.18 -9.18 17.89
C GLY A 225 14.40 -8.22 18.78
N SER A 226 14.60 -8.28 20.09
CA SER A 226 13.86 -7.48 21.06
C SER A 226 14.63 -6.25 21.54
N ILE A 227 13.91 -5.28 22.11
CA ILE A 227 14.53 -4.18 22.86
C ILE A 227 15.21 -4.79 24.10
N PRO A 228 16.55 -4.72 24.22
CA PRO A 228 17.22 -5.35 25.33
C PRO A 228 16.93 -4.64 26.67
N PRO A 229 16.71 -5.36 27.78
CA PRO A 229 16.36 -4.72 29.07
C PRO A 229 17.42 -3.75 29.61
N TYR A 230 18.69 -3.97 29.31
CA TYR A 230 19.79 -3.10 29.71
C TYR A 230 19.75 -1.71 29.07
N ILE A 231 18.90 -1.46 28.07
CA ILE A 231 18.62 -0.10 27.61
C ILE A 231 18.12 0.76 28.76
N GLY A 232 17.38 0.18 29.72
CA GLY A 232 16.96 0.86 30.94
C GLY A 232 18.09 1.25 31.90
N ASP A 233 19.31 0.74 31.71
CA ASP A 233 20.49 1.13 32.51
C ASP A 233 21.12 2.44 31.99
N LEU A 234 20.74 2.90 30.78
CA LEU A 234 21.30 4.09 30.11
C LEU A 234 20.61 5.38 30.60
N VAL A 235 20.64 5.64 31.90
CA VAL A 235 19.87 6.69 32.58
C VAL A 235 20.14 8.14 32.12
N THR A 236 21.15 8.35 31.28
CA THR A 236 21.45 9.64 30.64
C THR A 236 20.68 9.88 29.34
N LEU A 237 20.00 8.86 28.83
CA LEU A 237 19.30 8.90 27.54
C LEU A 237 18.13 9.90 27.55
N THR A 238 18.14 10.79 26.56
CA THR A 238 17.10 11.81 26.32
C THR A 238 16.28 11.48 25.07
N ASP A 239 16.88 10.82 24.09
CA ASP A 239 16.27 10.52 22.81
C ASP A 239 16.52 9.06 22.43
N PHE A 240 15.44 8.28 22.30
CA PHE A 240 15.50 6.90 21.87
C PHE A 240 14.59 6.67 20.65
N GLU A 241 15.21 6.40 19.50
CA GLU A 241 14.52 6.25 18.21
C GLU A 241 14.94 4.95 17.50
N ILE A 242 13.98 4.06 17.28
CA ILE A 242 14.19 2.78 16.58
C ILE A 242 13.08 2.48 15.56
N GLN A 243 12.30 3.49 15.16
CA GLN A 243 11.19 3.34 14.23
C GLN A 243 11.58 2.70 12.90
N ASN A 244 10.62 2.02 12.26
CA ASN A 244 10.76 1.41 10.93
C ASN A 244 11.92 0.41 10.87
N ASN A 245 11.77 -0.67 11.61
CA ASN A 245 12.66 -1.83 11.68
C ASN A 245 11.78 -3.10 11.82
N SER A 246 12.41 -4.24 12.10
CA SER A 246 11.78 -5.53 12.38
C SER A 246 11.90 -5.94 13.86
N ILE A 247 11.93 -4.96 14.78
CA ILE A 247 12.06 -5.20 16.22
C ILE A 247 10.79 -5.88 16.75
N SER A 248 10.95 -6.92 17.56
CA SER A 248 9.87 -7.74 18.13
C SER A 248 9.99 -7.84 19.66
N GLY A 249 9.20 -8.72 20.29
CA GLY A 249 9.15 -8.85 21.75
C GLY A 249 8.45 -7.66 22.41
N SER A 250 8.55 -7.54 23.73
CA SER A 250 7.86 -6.50 24.51
C SER A 250 8.73 -5.30 24.85
N ILE A 251 8.08 -4.19 25.22
CA ILE A 251 8.75 -3.04 25.84
C ILE A 251 9.20 -3.46 27.25
N PRO A 252 10.51 -3.51 27.54
CA PRO A 252 10.98 -3.97 28.85
C PRO A 252 10.62 -2.94 29.94
N SER A 253 10.20 -3.40 31.12
CA SER A 253 9.80 -2.53 32.23
C SER A 253 10.94 -1.61 32.72
N ASN A 254 12.19 -2.04 32.57
CA ASN A 254 13.38 -1.24 32.88
C ASN A 254 13.46 0.08 32.08
N ILE A 255 12.73 0.23 30.96
CA ILE A 255 12.64 1.52 30.25
C ILE A 255 12.17 2.64 31.18
N GLY A 256 11.33 2.34 32.18
CA GLY A 256 10.88 3.32 33.16
C GLY A 256 11.98 3.90 34.07
N ASN A 257 13.21 3.39 34.01
CA ASN A 257 14.37 3.98 34.70
C ASN A 257 14.95 5.20 33.97
N LEU A 258 14.58 5.42 32.71
CA LEU A 258 15.12 6.49 31.86
C LEU A 258 14.46 7.84 32.16
N THR A 259 14.55 8.33 33.40
CA THR A 259 13.79 9.51 33.84
C THR A 259 14.14 10.81 33.11
N LYS A 260 15.25 10.86 32.36
CA LYS A 260 15.65 11.98 31.49
C LYS A 260 15.11 11.88 30.06
N LEU A 261 14.41 10.79 29.71
CA LEU A 261 13.90 10.55 28.37
C LEU A 261 12.84 11.60 28.01
N VAL A 262 13.05 12.25 26.87
CA VAL A 262 12.19 13.30 26.31
C VAL A 262 11.41 12.76 25.12
N ASN A 263 12.09 12.03 24.22
CA ASN A 263 11.48 11.45 23.03
C ASN A 263 11.65 9.94 23.02
N PHE A 264 10.53 9.22 22.91
CA PHE A 264 10.52 7.77 22.76
C PHE A 264 9.72 7.36 21.53
N TYR A 265 10.43 7.00 20.45
CA TYR A 265 9.85 6.69 19.14
C TYR A 265 10.21 5.28 18.70
N ILE A 266 9.20 4.40 18.67
CA ILE A 266 9.35 3.02 18.19
C ILE A 266 8.33 2.56 17.12
N PRO A 267 7.63 3.45 16.37
CA PRO A 267 6.59 2.99 15.46
C PRO A 267 7.12 2.17 14.28
N LEU A 268 6.21 1.47 13.58
CA LEU A 268 6.54 0.62 12.42
C LEU A 268 7.53 -0.48 12.80
N ASN A 269 7.15 -1.32 13.77
CA ASN A 269 7.88 -2.50 14.21
C ASN A 269 6.89 -3.64 14.51
N MET A 270 7.37 -4.76 15.05
CA MET A 270 6.58 -5.92 15.47
C MET A 270 6.52 -6.07 17.00
N ILE A 271 6.64 -4.96 17.74
CA ILE A 271 6.66 -4.96 19.21
C ILE A 271 5.30 -5.39 19.73
N SER A 272 5.27 -6.31 20.69
CA SER A 272 4.06 -6.93 21.22
C SER A 272 4.01 -6.87 22.75
N GLY A 273 2.96 -7.45 23.35
CA GLY A 273 2.73 -7.38 24.79
C GLY A 273 2.20 -6.01 25.24
N SER A 274 2.11 -5.83 26.55
CA SER A 274 1.51 -4.63 27.15
C SER A 274 2.49 -3.47 27.29
N ILE A 275 1.94 -2.25 27.31
CA ILE A 275 2.68 -1.05 27.72
C ILE A 275 2.97 -1.18 29.23
N PRO A 276 4.25 -1.20 29.67
CA PRO A 276 4.57 -1.41 31.07
C PRO A 276 4.11 -0.24 31.94
N ASN A 277 3.63 -0.52 33.15
CA ASN A 277 3.21 0.52 34.10
C ASN A 277 4.34 1.49 34.48
N THR A 278 5.59 1.05 34.42
CA THR A 278 6.79 1.87 34.68
C THR A 278 6.97 3.00 33.66
N ILE A 279 6.24 3.00 32.53
CA ILE A 279 6.24 4.12 31.58
C ILE A 279 5.85 5.44 32.24
N GLY A 280 5.01 5.40 33.28
CA GLY A 280 4.58 6.57 34.04
C GLY A 280 5.70 7.25 34.86
N ASN A 281 6.88 6.65 34.95
CA ASN A 281 8.04 7.24 35.63
C ASN A 281 8.81 8.24 34.74
N LEU A 282 8.52 8.26 33.43
CA LEU A 282 9.22 9.08 32.44
C LEU A 282 8.69 10.53 32.44
N VAL A 283 8.70 11.21 33.59
CA VAL A 283 8.01 12.50 33.79
C VAL A 283 8.49 13.64 32.88
N ASN A 284 9.66 13.51 32.25
CA ASN A 284 10.18 14.48 31.27
C ASN A 284 9.76 14.18 29.81
N LEU A 285 8.99 13.13 29.59
CA LEU A 285 8.60 12.68 28.26
C LEU A 285 7.71 13.73 27.59
N TYR A 286 8.20 14.24 26.47
CA TYR A 286 7.53 15.20 25.61
C TYR A 286 6.74 14.49 24.50
N ALA A 287 7.29 13.41 23.95
CA ALA A 287 6.66 12.65 22.88
C ALA A 287 6.81 11.13 23.07
N LEU A 288 5.69 10.43 22.95
CA LEU A 288 5.58 8.98 23.00
C LEU A 288 4.88 8.48 21.74
N ASP A 289 5.64 7.84 20.84
CA ASP A 289 5.10 7.16 19.66
C ASP A 289 5.35 5.67 19.72
N LEU A 290 4.28 4.91 19.94
CA LEU A 290 4.24 3.46 19.97
C LEU A 290 3.35 2.91 18.83
N SER A 291 2.99 3.74 17.86
CA SER A 291 2.02 3.40 16.81
C SER A 291 2.52 2.30 15.85
N ARG A 292 1.62 1.67 15.09
CA ARG A 292 1.97 0.67 14.07
C ARG A 292 2.88 -0.44 14.60
N ASN A 293 2.42 -1.08 15.67
CA ASN A 293 3.04 -2.23 16.33
C ASN A 293 1.95 -3.28 16.63
N ASN A 294 2.29 -4.32 17.39
CA ASN A 294 1.37 -5.38 17.81
C ASN A 294 1.12 -5.35 19.33
N LEU A 295 1.09 -4.15 19.93
CA LEU A 295 0.90 -3.97 21.37
C LEU A 295 -0.52 -4.39 21.77
N THR A 296 -0.63 -5.04 22.93
CA THR A 296 -1.87 -5.59 23.49
C THR A 296 -2.13 -5.04 24.90
N GLY A 297 -3.26 -5.44 25.50
CA GLY A 297 -3.60 -5.04 26.87
C GLY A 297 -4.07 -3.60 26.99
N VAL A 298 -4.10 -3.09 28.22
CA VAL A 298 -4.66 -1.76 28.53
C VAL A 298 -3.57 -0.70 28.61
N ILE A 299 -3.94 0.57 28.38
CA ILE A 299 -3.06 1.69 28.71
C ILE A 299 -2.96 1.78 30.24
N PRO A 300 -1.75 1.73 30.83
CA PRO A 300 -1.59 1.76 32.28
C PRO A 300 -2.03 3.12 32.86
N SER A 301 -2.67 3.09 34.03
CA SER A 301 -3.14 4.31 34.72
C SER A 301 -2.02 5.29 35.06
N SER A 302 -0.81 4.78 35.30
CA SER A 302 0.40 5.56 35.55
C SER A 302 0.80 6.45 34.37
N LEU A 303 0.31 6.21 33.15
CA LEU A 303 0.51 7.13 32.03
C LEU A 303 0.02 8.54 32.37
N GLY A 304 -1.01 8.66 33.23
CA GLY A 304 -1.51 9.95 33.73
C GLY A 304 -0.50 10.83 34.47
N ASN A 305 0.66 10.29 34.86
CA ASN A 305 1.73 11.04 35.52
C ASN A 305 2.60 11.86 34.53
N LEU A 306 2.48 11.62 33.22
CA LEU A 306 3.33 12.23 32.19
C LEU A 306 2.88 13.65 31.82
N THR A 307 2.81 14.58 32.78
CA THR A 307 2.19 15.91 32.60
C THR A 307 2.86 16.80 31.53
N ASN A 308 4.10 16.49 31.13
CA ASN A 308 4.84 17.18 30.08
C ASN A 308 4.55 16.64 28.66
N LEU A 309 3.73 15.60 28.53
CA LEU A 309 3.49 14.94 27.26
C LEU A 309 2.67 15.83 26.33
N VAL A 310 3.20 16.03 25.12
CA VAL A 310 2.60 16.84 24.05
C VAL A 310 2.07 15.96 22.92
N PHE A 311 2.77 14.86 22.64
CA PHE A 311 2.44 13.91 21.58
C PHE A 311 2.25 12.52 22.16
N LEU A 312 1.04 11.98 22.02
CA LEU A 312 0.72 10.59 22.36
C LEU A 312 0.15 9.88 21.13
N LEU A 313 0.94 8.97 20.55
CA LEU A 313 0.58 8.23 19.35
C LEU A 313 0.61 6.73 19.64
N LEU A 314 -0.58 6.11 19.62
CA LEU A 314 -0.79 4.69 19.92
C LEU A 314 -1.56 3.96 18.80
N PHE A 315 -1.82 4.64 17.68
CA PHE A 315 -2.68 4.14 16.62
C PHE A 315 -2.12 2.88 15.92
N ASN A 316 -2.98 2.09 15.28
CA ASN A 316 -2.63 0.82 14.62
C ASN A 316 -1.89 -0.14 15.57
N ASN A 317 -2.59 -0.57 16.61
CA ASN A 317 -2.16 -1.63 17.54
C ASN A 317 -3.37 -2.50 17.88
N THR A 318 -3.23 -3.39 18.86
CA THR A 318 -4.32 -4.22 19.41
C THR A 318 -4.61 -3.88 20.87
N LEU A 319 -4.42 -2.61 21.26
CA LEU A 319 -4.68 -2.15 22.62
C LEU A 319 -6.17 -2.17 22.91
N GLN A 320 -6.53 -2.45 24.16
CA GLN A 320 -7.91 -2.68 24.59
C GLN A 320 -8.24 -1.99 25.91
N GLY A 321 -9.49 -2.14 26.35
CA GLY A 321 -9.97 -1.58 27.61
C GLY A 321 -10.26 -0.09 27.56
N ARG A 322 -10.48 0.51 28.73
CA ARG A 322 -10.85 1.93 28.87
C ARG A 322 -9.61 2.81 28.93
N LEU A 323 -9.73 4.03 28.40
CA LEU A 323 -8.72 5.06 28.56
C LEU A 323 -8.62 5.48 30.04
N PRO A 324 -7.40 5.63 30.59
CA PRO A 324 -7.25 5.92 32.01
C PRO A 324 -7.73 7.35 32.35
N PRO A 325 -8.38 7.56 33.52
CA PRO A 325 -8.91 8.87 33.90
C PRO A 325 -7.87 9.99 33.94
N GLY A 326 -6.60 9.66 34.20
CA GLY A 326 -5.48 10.60 34.20
C GLY A 326 -5.28 11.33 32.88
N LEU A 327 -5.79 10.82 31.75
CA LEU A 327 -5.78 11.55 30.47
C LEU A 327 -6.54 12.88 30.51
N ASN A 328 -7.45 13.08 31.47
CA ASN A 328 -8.13 14.37 31.67
C ASN A 328 -7.23 15.46 32.27
N ASN A 329 -6.07 15.10 32.82
CA ASN A 329 -5.18 16.05 33.50
C ASN A 329 -4.14 16.67 32.56
N PHE A 330 -4.05 16.23 31.31
CA PHE A 330 -3.06 16.73 30.36
C PHE A 330 -3.50 18.07 29.80
N THR A 331 -2.69 19.11 30.04
CA THR A 331 -2.93 20.47 29.52
C THR A 331 -2.14 20.77 28.26
N ASN A 332 -1.09 19.99 27.97
CA ASN A 332 -0.11 20.30 26.93
C ASN A 332 -0.30 19.50 25.62
N PHE A 333 -1.33 18.64 25.53
CA PHE A 333 -1.53 17.83 24.33
C PHE A 333 -1.68 18.69 23.08
N GLN A 334 -0.88 18.39 22.07
CA GLN A 334 -1.05 18.89 20.71
C GLN A 334 -1.56 17.80 19.77
N SER A 335 -1.21 16.53 20.02
CA SER A 335 -1.65 15.41 19.21
C SER A 335 -1.95 14.18 20.06
N LEU A 336 -3.20 13.72 20.00
CA LEU A 336 -3.68 12.48 20.59
C LEU A 336 -4.18 11.56 19.47
N GLN A 337 -3.48 10.45 19.22
CA GLN A 337 -3.76 9.54 18.11
C GLN A 337 -3.96 8.11 18.64
N LEU A 338 -5.20 7.64 18.68
CA LEU A 338 -5.63 6.37 19.29
C LEU A 338 -6.27 5.40 18.28
N SER A 339 -6.30 5.78 17.00
CA SER A 339 -7.05 5.09 15.95
C SER A 339 -6.67 3.62 15.76
N SER A 340 -7.60 2.83 15.23
CA SER A 340 -7.34 1.43 14.84
C SER A 340 -6.78 0.59 15.99
N ASN A 341 -7.59 0.44 17.04
CA ASN A 341 -7.33 -0.37 18.21
C ASN A 341 -8.65 -1.04 18.65
N SER A 342 -8.68 -1.63 19.84
CA SER A 342 -9.88 -2.23 20.46
C SER A 342 -10.27 -1.51 21.76
N PHE A 343 -10.06 -0.19 21.83
CA PHE A 343 -10.44 0.58 23.01
C PHE A 343 -11.96 0.63 23.20
N THR A 344 -12.40 0.65 24.46
CA THR A 344 -13.82 0.64 24.87
C THR A 344 -14.11 1.75 25.87
N GLY A 345 -15.39 2.01 26.13
CA GLY A 345 -15.84 3.01 27.10
C GLY A 345 -15.72 4.44 26.60
N PRO A 346 -15.90 5.45 27.48
CA PRO A 346 -15.97 6.84 27.06
C PRO A 346 -14.59 7.46 26.79
N LEU A 347 -14.56 8.41 25.86
CA LEU A 347 -13.42 9.30 25.67
C LEU A 347 -13.26 10.23 26.90
N PRO A 348 -12.02 10.56 27.31
CA PRO A 348 -11.77 11.53 28.37
C PRO A 348 -12.36 12.89 27.99
N GLN A 349 -13.03 13.56 28.93
CA GLN A 349 -13.86 14.73 28.65
C GLN A 349 -13.08 16.05 28.59
N GLN A 350 -11.82 16.08 29.09
CA GLN A 350 -11.00 17.29 29.25
C GLN A 350 -9.70 17.28 28.43
N ILE A 351 -9.66 16.55 27.30
CA ILE A 351 -8.43 16.39 26.48
C ILE A 351 -7.89 17.69 25.85
N CYS A 352 -8.68 18.77 25.82
CA CYS A 352 -8.25 20.09 25.34
C CYS A 352 -8.36 21.16 26.43
N LEU A 353 -8.26 20.79 27.71
CA LEU A 353 -8.37 21.76 28.81
C LEU A 353 -7.36 22.91 28.71
N GLY A 354 -6.13 22.63 28.26
CA GLY A 354 -5.10 23.65 28.05
C GLY A 354 -5.11 24.32 26.67
N GLY A 355 -6.14 24.10 25.85
CA GLY A 355 -6.33 24.81 24.58
C GLY A 355 -5.24 24.60 23.52
N SER A 356 -4.46 23.53 23.64
CA SER A 356 -3.30 23.26 22.75
C SER A 356 -3.54 22.14 21.74
N LEU A 357 -4.65 21.40 21.86
CA LEU A 357 -4.91 20.20 21.06
C LEU A 357 -5.17 20.57 19.60
N ARG A 358 -4.34 20.07 18.68
CA ARG A 358 -4.42 20.34 17.23
C ARG A 358 -5.00 19.15 16.48
N LYS A 359 -4.51 17.95 16.77
CA LYS A 359 -4.90 16.72 16.08
C LYS A 359 -5.47 15.71 17.06
N PHE A 360 -6.71 15.31 16.84
CA PHE A 360 -7.35 14.26 17.62
C PHE A 360 -7.90 13.17 16.70
N ALA A 361 -7.41 11.95 16.87
CA ALA A 361 -7.94 10.80 16.15
C ALA A 361 -8.19 9.64 17.11
N ALA A 362 -9.39 9.07 17.05
CA ALA A 362 -9.83 7.92 17.83
C ALA A 362 -10.68 6.94 16.99
N ASN A 363 -10.62 7.07 15.66
CA ASN A 363 -11.43 6.29 14.74
C ASN A 363 -11.13 4.78 14.79
N SER A 364 -12.06 3.96 14.32
CA SER A 364 -11.89 2.50 14.22
C SER A 364 -11.56 1.86 15.58
N ASN A 365 -12.47 2.04 16.53
CA ASN A 365 -12.41 1.52 17.91
C ASN A 365 -13.84 1.16 18.37
N TYR A 366 -14.01 0.86 19.66
CA TYR A 366 -15.31 0.60 20.29
C TYR A 366 -15.64 1.65 21.37
N PHE A 367 -15.24 2.91 21.17
CA PHE A 367 -15.54 3.99 22.10
C PHE A 367 -17.05 4.26 22.17
N THR A 368 -17.56 4.55 23.36
CA THR A 368 -18.98 4.82 23.64
C THR A 368 -19.18 6.19 24.28
N GLY A 369 -20.42 6.66 24.40
CA GLY A 369 -20.73 7.93 25.06
C GLY A 369 -20.35 9.17 24.23
N PRO A 370 -20.41 10.38 24.83
CA PRO A 370 -20.29 11.63 24.10
C PRO A 370 -18.86 11.97 23.72
N VAL A 371 -18.75 12.84 22.71
CA VAL A 371 -17.48 13.50 22.40
C VAL A 371 -16.98 14.30 23.61
N PRO A 372 -15.66 14.50 23.76
CA PRO A 372 -15.12 15.24 24.89
C PRO A 372 -15.66 16.68 24.96
N LYS A 373 -16.26 17.05 26.09
CA LYS A 373 -16.81 18.40 26.33
C LYS A 373 -15.81 19.54 26.04
N SER A 374 -14.53 19.34 26.33
CA SER A 374 -13.51 20.36 26.06
C SER A 374 -13.34 20.68 24.57
N LEU A 375 -13.79 19.82 23.64
CA LEU A 375 -13.68 20.09 22.20
C LEU A 375 -14.51 21.31 21.78
N LYS A 376 -15.62 21.61 22.47
CA LYS A 376 -16.49 22.74 22.14
C LYS A 376 -15.73 24.08 22.10
N ASN A 377 -14.75 24.26 22.98
CA ASN A 377 -13.97 25.50 23.10
C ASN A 377 -12.52 25.36 22.61
N CYS A 378 -12.19 24.27 21.91
CA CYS A 378 -10.82 23.95 21.52
C CYS A 378 -10.44 24.61 20.18
N SER A 379 -10.23 25.93 20.19
CA SER A 379 -9.94 26.72 18.97
C SER A 379 -8.63 26.34 18.26
N SER A 380 -7.75 25.59 18.90
CA SER A 380 -6.48 25.09 18.35
C SER A 380 -6.64 23.93 17.37
N LEU A 381 -7.82 23.30 17.28
CA LEU A 381 -8.04 22.12 16.45
C LEU A 381 -7.82 22.41 14.96
N THR A 382 -7.10 21.50 14.33
CA THR A 382 -6.86 21.47 12.89
C THR A 382 -7.43 20.23 12.23
N ARG A 383 -7.50 19.11 12.95
CA ARG A 383 -8.01 17.84 12.42
C ARG A 383 -8.63 16.96 13.50
N VAL A 384 -9.86 16.50 13.25
CA VAL A 384 -10.60 15.59 14.13
C VAL A 384 -11.09 14.36 13.34
N ASN A 385 -10.83 13.15 13.85
CA ASN A 385 -11.36 11.92 13.28
C ASN A 385 -11.85 10.95 14.37
N LEU A 386 -13.15 10.76 14.46
CA LEU A 386 -13.82 9.92 15.45
C LEU A 386 -14.66 8.80 14.81
N SER A 387 -14.52 8.56 13.51
CA SER A 387 -15.39 7.63 12.78
C SER A 387 -15.24 6.16 13.18
N GLY A 388 -16.25 5.35 12.88
CA GLY A 388 -16.20 3.90 13.09
C GLY A 388 -16.06 3.53 14.57
N ASN A 389 -16.98 4.04 15.39
CA ASN A 389 -17.07 3.80 16.82
C ASN A 389 -18.54 3.60 17.23
N GLN A 390 -18.81 3.59 18.54
CA GLN A 390 -20.16 3.55 19.11
C GLN A 390 -20.47 4.85 19.90
N LEU A 391 -19.82 5.97 19.53
CA LEU A 391 -20.00 7.25 20.21
C LEU A 391 -21.45 7.72 20.02
N SER A 392 -21.99 8.34 21.07
CA SER A 392 -23.38 8.80 21.11
C SER A 392 -23.47 10.13 21.82
N GLY A 393 -24.43 10.96 21.47
CA GLY A 393 -24.54 12.31 22.02
C GLY A 393 -25.25 13.24 21.06
N ASN A 394 -25.76 14.34 21.60
CA ASN A 394 -26.42 15.36 20.81
C ASN A 394 -25.40 16.33 20.23
N ILE A 395 -25.05 16.17 18.96
CA ILE A 395 -23.97 16.97 18.36
C ILE A 395 -24.36 18.41 18.01
N SER A 396 -25.62 18.81 18.22
CA SER A 396 -26.13 20.14 17.84
C SER A 396 -25.27 21.28 18.40
N ASP A 397 -24.76 21.08 19.63
CA ASP A 397 -24.01 22.08 20.39
C ASP A 397 -22.69 21.54 20.98
N ASP A 398 -22.29 20.31 20.66
CA ASP A 398 -21.07 19.70 21.19
C ASP A 398 -19.79 20.26 20.54
N PHE A 399 -19.92 20.83 19.34
CA PHE A 399 -18.83 21.42 18.58
C PHE A 399 -18.95 22.95 18.50
N GLY A 400 -17.81 23.63 18.51
CA GLY A 400 -17.71 25.09 18.45
C GLY A 400 -17.35 25.63 17.07
N VAL A 401 -16.78 26.84 17.07
CA VAL A 401 -16.21 27.47 15.87
C VAL A 401 -14.70 27.39 15.94
N TYR A 402 -14.08 26.87 14.88
CA TYR A 402 -12.67 26.52 14.87
C TYR A 402 -11.92 27.30 13.76
N PRO A 403 -11.03 28.24 14.11
CA PRO A 403 -10.31 29.06 13.13
C PRO A 403 -9.40 28.27 12.18
N ASN A 404 -8.81 27.17 12.64
CA ASN A 404 -7.76 26.43 11.92
C ASN A 404 -8.19 25.02 11.48
N LEU A 405 -9.44 24.65 11.70
CA LEU A 405 -9.94 23.30 11.40
C LEU A 405 -10.12 23.12 9.90
N THR A 406 -9.48 22.09 9.36
CA THR A 406 -9.59 21.74 7.94
C THR A 406 -10.39 20.47 7.70
N PHE A 407 -10.41 19.56 8.68
CA PHE A 407 -10.99 18.24 8.49
C PHE A 407 -11.69 17.74 9.75
N VAL A 408 -12.94 17.30 9.57
CA VAL A 408 -13.75 16.63 10.58
C VAL A 408 -14.41 15.39 9.99
N GLU A 409 -14.28 14.29 10.70
CA GLU A 409 -14.84 12.99 10.35
C GLU A 409 -15.49 12.36 11.59
N LEU A 410 -16.82 12.21 11.57
CA LEU A 410 -17.66 11.71 12.66
C LEU A 410 -18.49 10.48 12.27
N SER A 411 -18.28 9.96 11.06
CA SER A 411 -19.18 9.00 10.43
C SER A 411 -19.19 7.62 11.10
N SER A 412 -20.23 6.83 10.88
CA SER A 412 -20.37 5.49 11.44
C SER A 412 -20.25 5.49 12.97
N ASN A 413 -21.20 6.18 13.61
CA ASN A 413 -21.37 6.30 15.05
C ASN A 413 -22.89 6.31 15.39
N ASN A 414 -23.23 6.56 16.65
CA ASN A 414 -24.61 6.69 17.13
C ASN A 414 -24.94 8.15 17.51
N PHE A 415 -24.35 9.14 16.82
CA PHE A 415 -24.64 10.55 17.10
C PHE A 415 -26.07 10.90 16.69
N TYR A 416 -26.71 11.78 17.46
CA TYR A 416 -28.05 12.28 17.18
C TYR A 416 -28.12 13.81 17.35
N GLY A 417 -29.28 14.38 17.10
CA GLY A 417 -29.48 15.83 17.10
C GLY A 417 -29.35 16.42 15.70
N HIS A 418 -29.05 17.71 15.61
CA HIS A 418 -29.04 18.48 14.37
C HIS A 418 -27.63 18.86 13.94
N ILE A 419 -27.46 19.12 12.65
CA ILE A 419 -26.22 19.68 12.12
C ILE A 419 -26.15 21.15 12.56
N SER A 420 -25.05 21.53 13.22
CA SER A 420 -24.88 22.89 13.73
C SER A 420 -24.53 23.89 12.60
N PRO A 421 -25.14 25.09 12.55
CA PRO A 421 -24.73 26.14 11.61
C PRO A 421 -23.32 26.70 11.92
N ASN A 422 -22.74 26.39 13.09
CA ASN A 422 -21.40 26.85 13.45
C ASN A 422 -20.29 26.27 12.55
N TRP A 423 -20.53 25.12 11.89
CA TRP A 423 -19.57 24.57 10.92
C TRP A 423 -19.29 25.55 9.77
N ALA A 424 -20.30 26.34 9.36
CA ALA A 424 -20.15 27.38 8.35
C ALA A 424 -19.18 28.50 8.75
N LYS A 425 -19.01 28.72 10.06
CA LYS A 425 -18.14 29.77 10.60
C LYS A 425 -16.68 29.33 10.69
N CYS A 426 -16.35 28.09 10.32
CA CYS A 426 -14.99 27.58 10.32
C CYS A 426 -14.31 27.90 8.97
N PRO A 427 -13.46 28.94 8.89
CA PRO A 427 -13.04 29.53 7.61
C PRO A 427 -12.10 28.64 6.77
N ASN A 428 -11.52 27.62 7.40
CA ASN A 428 -10.54 26.72 6.79
C ASN A 428 -11.08 25.30 6.55
N LEU A 429 -12.35 25.04 6.85
CA LEU A 429 -12.94 23.71 6.74
C LEU A 429 -13.04 23.27 5.28
N THR A 430 -12.40 22.16 4.94
CA THR A 430 -12.44 21.56 3.59
C THR A 430 -13.21 20.25 3.55
N SER A 431 -13.29 19.52 4.67
CA SER A 431 -13.97 18.23 4.73
C SER A 431 -14.86 18.14 5.96
N LEU A 432 -16.16 17.94 5.72
CA LEU A 432 -17.17 17.67 6.75
C LEU A 432 -17.90 16.36 6.45
N LYS A 433 -17.63 15.33 7.27
CA LYS A 433 -18.20 13.99 7.10
C LYS A 433 -18.90 13.52 8.37
N MET A 434 -20.17 13.15 8.24
CA MET A 434 -21.05 12.71 9.33
C MET A 434 -21.98 11.55 8.92
N PHE A 435 -21.62 10.79 7.88
CA PHE A 435 -22.49 9.76 7.33
C PHE A 435 -22.73 8.60 8.30
N ASN A 436 -23.80 7.82 8.10
CA ASN A 436 -24.12 6.65 8.92
C ASN A 436 -24.18 6.98 10.42
N ASN A 437 -25.11 7.85 10.79
CA ASN A 437 -25.43 8.26 12.16
C ASN A 437 -26.96 8.37 12.32
N ASN A 438 -27.42 8.89 13.46
CA ASN A 438 -28.84 9.11 13.77
C ASN A 438 -29.20 10.61 13.78
N LEU A 439 -28.60 11.41 12.88
CA LEU A 439 -28.83 12.86 12.81
C LEU A 439 -30.20 13.16 12.20
N SER A 440 -30.86 14.22 12.68
CA SER A 440 -32.19 14.64 12.23
C SER A 440 -32.28 16.15 11.98
N GLY A 441 -33.45 16.61 11.54
CA GLY A 441 -33.68 18.00 11.15
C GLY A 441 -33.13 18.32 9.75
N GLY A 442 -33.11 19.61 9.40
CA GLY A 442 -32.69 20.07 8.08
C GLY A 442 -31.19 20.32 7.94
N ILE A 443 -30.72 20.33 6.69
CA ILE A 443 -29.38 20.83 6.37
C ILE A 443 -29.39 22.35 6.57
N PRO A 444 -28.51 22.93 7.41
CA PRO A 444 -28.49 24.38 7.66
C PRO A 444 -28.09 25.16 6.40
N PRO A 445 -28.88 26.16 5.98
CA PRO A 445 -28.52 27.07 4.87
C PRO A 445 -27.18 27.77 5.08
N GLU A 446 -26.80 28.03 6.33
CA GLU A 446 -25.56 28.67 6.70
C GLU A 446 -24.34 27.93 6.15
N LEU A 447 -24.40 26.60 5.97
CA LEU A 447 -23.30 25.82 5.40
C LEU A 447 -22.85 26.36 4.04
N GLY A 448 -23.73 26.99 3.26
CA GLY A 448 -23.38 27.68 2.02
C GLY A 448 -22.34 28.81 2.16
N HIS A 449 -22.07 29.26 3.38
CA HIS A 449 -21.06 30.28 3.70
C HIS A 449 -19.69 29.69 4.09
N ALA A 450 -19.43 28.40 3.82
CA ALA A 450 -18.14 27.75 3.99
C ALA A 450 -17.38 27.62 2.65
N PRO A 451 -16.75 28.68 2.12
CA PRO A 451 -16.29 28.73 0.72
C PRO A 451 -15.16 27.74 0.38
N LYS A 452 -14.47 27.20 1.39
CA LYS A 452 -13.39 26.22 1.21
C LYS A 452 -13.86 24.77 1.33
N LEU A 453 -15.15 24.53 1.57
CA LEU A 453 -15.67 23.18 1.71
C LEU A 453 -15.56 22.44 0.37
N GLU A 454 -14.83 21.33 0.38
CA GLU A 454 -14.53 20.50 -0.78
C GLU A 454 -15.32 19.18 -0.74
N ILE A 455 -15.56 18.65 0.47
CA ILE A 455 -16.32 17.43 0.70
C ILE A 455 -17.39 17.67 1.76
N LEU A 456 -18.65 17.36 1.42
CA LEU A 456 -19.78 17.33 2.33
C LEU A 456 -20.50 15.98 2.22
N ASP A 457 -20.35 15.15 3.27
CA ASP A 457 -21.00 13.85 3.34
C ASP A 457 -21.87 13.73 4.59
N LEU A 458 -23.18 13.70 4.37
CA LEU A 458 -24.22 13.61 5.38
C LEU A 458 -25.13 12.39 5.14
N SER A 459 -24.69 11.44 4.32
CA SER A 459 -25.50 10.29 3.89
C SER A 459 -25.87 9.34 5.03
N SER A 460 -26.88 8.49 4.83
CA SER A 460 -27.33 7.48 5.82
C SER A 460 -27.61 8.09 7.20
N ASN A 461 -28.59 8.99 7.25
CA ASN A 461 -29.07 9.66 8.46
C ASN A 461 -30.61 9.82 8.37
N HIS A 462 -31.21 10.58 9.28
CA HIS A 462 -32.64 10.92 9.31
C HIS A 462 -32.88 12.40 8.99
N LEU A 463 -32.08 12.98 8.09
CA LEU A 463 -32.22 14.39 7.72
C LEU A 463 -33.51 14.60 6.93
N THR A 464 -34.20 15.70 7.22
CA THR A 464 -35.50 16.08 6.65
C THR A 464 -35.43 17.47 6.02
N GLY A 465 -36.52 17.95 5.42
CA GLY A 465 -36.53 19.28 4.80
C GLY A 465 -36.00 19.27 3.37
N LYS A 466 -35.74 20.46 2.84
CA LYS A 466 -35.26 20.68 1.46
C LYS A 466 -33.75 20.86 1.43
N ILE A 467 -33.13 20.64 0.27
CA ILE A 467 -31.76 21.10 -0.01
C ILE A 467 -31.78 22.64 -0.03
N PRO A 468 -31.00 23.34 0.82
CA PRO A 468 -30.90 24.79 0.79
C PRO A 468 -30.29 25.30 -0.52
N GLU A 469 -30.81 26.40 -1.06
CA GLU A 469 -30.29 27.02 -2.29
C GLU A 469 -28.87 27.56 -2.09
N GLU A 470 -28.55 27.97 -0.86
CA GLU A 470 -27.27 28.50 -0.43
C GLU A 470 -26.13 27.50 -0.60
N LEU A 471 -26.40 26.19 -0.63
CA LEU A 471 -25.36 25.19 -0.93
C LEU A 471 -24.73 25.39 -2.30
N GLY A 472 -25.44 26.02 -3.25
CA GLY A 472 -24.88 26.39 -4.55
C GLY A 472 -23.72 27.40 -4.49
N ASN A 473 -23.49 28.05 -3.34
CA ASN A 473 -22.36 28.95 -3.13
C ASN A 473 -21.03 28.22 -2.85
N LEU A 474 -21.07 26.90 -2.62
CA LEU A 474 -19.90 26.08 -2.28
C LEU A 474 -19.05 25.73 -3.51
N THR A 475 -18.53 26.72 -4.21
CA THR A 475 -17.83 26.53 -5.50
C THR A 475 -16.54 25.69 -5.43
N SER A 476 -16.02 25.42 -4.22
CA SER A 476 -14.89 24.50 -3.99
C SER A 476 -15.30 23.03 -3.91
N LEU A 477 -16.60 22.73 -3.77
CA LEU A 477 -17.12 21.40 -3.52
C LEU A 477 -16.90 20.50 -4.74
N PHE A 478 -16.22 19.37 -4.52
CA PHE A 478 -16.08 18.31 -5.52
C PHE A 478 -16.89 17.06 -5.16
N ASP A 479 -17.28 16.89 -3.89
CA ASP A 479 -18.05 15.74 -3.42
C ASP A 479 -19.22 16.20 -2.54
N LEU A 480 -20.44 15.94 -3.01
CA LEU A 480 -21.69 16.16 -2.28
C LEU A 480 -22.46 14.85 -2.15
N SER A 481 -22.54 14.33 -0.92
CA SER A 481 -23.31 13.13 -0.60
C SER A 481 -24.31 13.38 0.52
N ILE A 482 -25.59 13.26 0.18
CA ILE A 482 -26.72 13.34 1.12
C ILE A 482 -27.72 12.19 0.91
N SER A 483 -27.25 11.11 0.30
CA SER A 483 -28.02 9.89 0.03
C SER A 483 -28.58 9.26 1.30
N ASP A 484 -29.62 8.44 1.17
CA ASP A 484 -30.18 7.61 2.26
C ASP A 484 -30.61 8.48 3.46
N ASN A 485 -31.57 9.37 3.21
CA ASN A 485 -32.14 10.30 4.18
C ASN A 485 -33.65 10.48 3.92
N GLU A 486 -34.29 11.39 4.64
CA GLU A 486 -35.72 11.71 4.52
C GLU A 486 -35.96 13.07 3.83
N LEU A 487 -35.00 13.56 3.04
CA LEU A 487 -35.07 14.88 2.39
C LEU A 487 -36.12 14.90 1.28
N TYR A 488 -36.79 16.04 1.08
CA TYR A 488 -37.87 16.20 0.12
C TYR A 488 -37.79 17.52 -0.65
N GLY A 489 -38.69 17.71 -1.61
CA GLY A 489 -38.70 18.89 -2.48
C GLY A 489 -37.91 18.64 -3.77
N ASN A 490 -37.52 19.72 -4.43
CA ASN A 490 -36.80 19.66 -5.70
C ASN A 490 -35.30 19.90 -5.47
N ILE A 491 -34.46 19.44 -6.41
CA ILE A 491 -33.07 19.89 -6.47
C ILE A 491 -33.06 21.40 -6.81
N PRO A 492 -32.39 22.27 -6.04
CA PRO A 492 -32.32 23.70 -6.33
C PRO A 492 -31.50 23.95 -7.60
N THR A 493 -31.88 24.97 -8.39
CA THR A 493 -31.18 25.28 -9.65
C THR A 493 -29.76 25.80 -9.41
N GLN A 494 -29.50 26.38 -8.24
CA GLN A 494 -28.20 26.87 -7.80
C GLN A 494 -27.15 25.76 -7.70
N ILE A 495 -27.55 24.48 -7.64
CA ILE A 495 -26.59 23.36 -7.65
C ILE A 495 -25.71 23.37 -8.92
N GLY A 496 -26.22 23.89 -10.05
CA GLY A 496 -25.44 24.02 -11.28
C GLY A 496 -24.26 24.99 -11.18
N ALA A 497 -24.18 25.82 -10.13
CA ALA A 497 -23.05 26.71 -9.90
C ALA A 497 -21.81 26.00 -9.32
N LEU A 498 -21.94 24.73 -8.89
CA LEU A 498 -20.87 23.92 -8.29
C LEU A 498 -19.91 23.38 -9.36
N SER A 499 -19.16 24.28 -10.00
CA SER A 499 -18.34 23.97 -11.18
C SER A 499 -17.23 22.94 -10.95
N ARG A 500 -16.82 22.68 -9.71
CA ARG A 500 -15.83 21.65 -9.34
C ARG A 500 -16.43 20.29 -8.97
N LEU A 501 -17.76 20.18 -8.95
CA LEU A 501 -18.45 18.97 -8.50
C LEU A 501 -18.13 17.78 -9.40
N GLN A 502 -17.66 16.70 -8.77
CA GLN A 502 -17.35 15.41 -9.40
C GLN A 502 -18.39 14.36 -8.98
N ASN A 503 -18.83 14.37 -7.72
CA ASN A 503 -19.78 13.41 -7.18
C ASN A 503 -21.04 14.13 -6.69
N LEU A 504 -22.20 13.74 -7.22
CA LEU A 504 -23.51 14.18 -6.76
C LEU A 504 -24.38 12.97 -6.38
N GLU A 505 -24.39 12.66 -5.09
CA GLU A 505 -25.05 11.48 -4.52
C GLU A 505 -26.29 11.91 -3.70
N LEU A 506 -27.47 11.79 -4.31
CA LEU A 506 -28.77 12.18 -3.73
C LEU A 506 -29.74 10.99 -3.60
N ALA A 507 -29.23 9.76 -3.70
CA ALA A 507 -30.03 8.55 -3.78
C ALA A 507 -30.87 8.31 -2.53
N ALA A 508 -31.90 7.46 -2.63
CA ALA A 508 -32.68 6.98 -1.48
C ALA A 508 -33.20 8.12 -0.57
N ASN A 509 -33.98 9.03 -1.17
CA ASN A 509 -34.60 10.17 -0.49
C ASN A 509 -36.06 10.31 -0.95
N ASN A 510 -36.72 11.39 -0.53
CA ASN A 510 -38.09 11.75 -0.95
C ASN A 510 -38.12 12.89 -1.97
N PHE A 511 -37.05 13.12 -2.74
CA PHE A 511 -37.00 14.19 -3.74
C PHE A 511 -38.01 13.99 -4.86
N GLY A 512 -38.64 15.06 -5.31
CA GLY A 512 -39.66 15.05 -6.34
C GLY A 512 -39.44 16.14 -7.39
N GLY A 513 -40.50 16.41 -8.16
CA GLY A 513 -40.44 17.37 -9.26
C GLY A 513 -39.51 16.92 -10.40
N PRO A 514 -39.25 17.79 -11.38
CA PRO A 514 -38.32 17.51 -12.46
C PRO A 514 -36.86 17.64 -12.01
N ILE A 515 -35.97 16.85 -12.64
CA ILE A 515 -34.52 17.06 -12.52
C ILE A 515 -34.17 18.39 -13.22
N PRO A 516 -33.55 19.37 -12.53
CA PRO A 516 -33.21 20.66 -13.14
C PRO A 516 -32.21 20.51 -14.29
N LYS A 517 -32.38 21.29 -15.36
CA LYS A 517 -31.44 21.31 -16.49
C LYS A 517 -30.02 21.73 -16.07
N GLN A 518 -29.91 22.52 -15.01
CA GLN A 518 -28.66 23.02 -14.42
C GLN A 518 -27.76 21.89 -13.89
N VAL A 519 -28.32 20.73 -13.52
CA VAL A 519 -27.50 19.54 -13.21
C VAL A 519 -26.65 19.14 -14.42
N GLY A 520 -27.18 19.36 -15.64
CA GLY A 520 -26.45 19.14 -16.88
C GLY A 520 -25.36 20.17 -17.20
N GLU A 521 -25.18 21.21 -16.38
CA GLU A 521 -24.15 22.26 -16.52
C GLU A 521 -22.87 21.94 -15.69
N LEU A 522 -22.89 20.84 -14.92
CA LEU A 522 -21.79 20.38 -14.06
C LEU A 522 -20.70 19.66 -14.86
N LEU A 523 -19.84 20.41 -15.54
CA LEU A 523 -18.88 19.88 -16.53
C LEU A 523 -17.87 18.85 -15.98
N ASN A 524 -17.58 18.88 -14.68
CA ASN A 524 -16.61 18.00 -14.02
C ASN A 524 -17.25 16.75 -13.38
N LEU A 525 -18.57 16.56 -13.53
CA LEU A 525 -19.29 15.48 -12.88
C LEU A 525 -18.84 14.12 -13.46
N LEU A 526 -18.45 13.22 -12.57
CA LEU A 526 -18.05 11.84 -12.85
C LEU A 526 -19.16 10.87 -12.44
N HIS A 527 -19.78 11.11 -11.28
CA HIS A 527 -20.83 10.25 -10.73
C HIS A 527 -22.09 11.06 -10.41
N LEU A 528 -23.22 10.63 -10.98
CA LEU A 528 -24.54 11.19 -10.73
C LEU A 528 -25.52 10.11 -10.31
N ASN A 529 -25.90 10.12 -9.04
CA ASN A 529 -26.83 9.15 -8.48
C ASN A 529 -28.05 9.85 -7.88
N LEU A 530 -29.18 9.75 -8.57
CA LEU A 530 -30.48 10.27 -8.17
C LEU A 530 -31.47 9.15 -7.89
N SER A 531 -30.98 7.92 -7.72
CA SER A 531 -31.82 6.72 -7.65
C SER A 531 -32.72 6.70 -6.41
N LYS A 532 -33.77 5.86 -6.43
CA LYS A 532 -34.69 5.65 -5.29
C LYS A 532 -35.27 6.96 -4.73
N ASN A 533 -35.87 7.74 -5.62
CA ASN A 533 -36.52 9.01 -5.30
C ASN A 533 -37.92 9.05 -5.95
N LYS A 534 -38.54 10.23 -6.01
CA LYS A 534 -39.84 10.48 -6.62
C LYS A 534 -39.74 11.49 -7.77
N PHE A 535 -38.59 11.58 -8.44
CA PHE A 535 -38.39 12.50 -9.57
C PHE A 535 -39.35 12.18 -10.72
N ARG A 536 -39.92 13.21 -11.33
CA ARG A 536 -40.95 13.13 -12.38
C ARG A 536 -40.53 13.89 -13.64
N GLY A 537 -41.26 13.66 -14.73
CA GLY A 537 -40.99 14.34 -16.00
C GLY A 537 -39.86 13.67 -16.78
N ARG A 538 -39.35 14.39 -17.78
CA ARG A 538 -38.35 13.86 -18.72
C ARG A 538 -36.94 13.96 -18.17
N ILE A 539 -36.09 13.02 -18.56
CA ILE A 539 -34.64 13.10 -18.33
C ILE A 539 -34.09 14.32 -19.09
N PRO A 540 -33.38 15.26 -18.44
CA PRO A 540 -32.72 16.38 -19.12
C PRO A 540 -31.70 15.89 -20.16
N SER A 541 -31.34 16.74 -21.13
CA SER A 541 -30.44 16.31 -22.21
C SER A 541 -29.02 15.97 -21.75
N PHE A 542 -28.57 16.51 -20.60
CA PHE A 542 -27.23 16.32 -20.01
C PHE A 542 -26.06 16.47 -21.01
N ILE A 543 -26.27 17.24 -22.08
CA ILE A 543 -25.35 17.27 -23.24
C ILE A 543 -23.94 17.76 -22.89
N GLN A 544 -23.77 18.51 -21.80
CA GLN A 544 -22.49 19.06 -21.39
C GLN A 544 -21.72 18.17 -20.38
N LEU A 545 -22.31 17.07 -19.88
CA LEU A 545 -21.68 16.16 -18.93
C LEU A 545 -20.72 15.17 -19.63
N GLN A 546 -19.70 15.70 -20.30
CA GLN A 546 -18.75 14.92 -21.10
C GLN A 546 -17.79 14.07 -20.24
N SER A 547 -17.66 14.42 -18.95
CA SER A 547 -16.81 13.72 -17.99
C SER A 547 -17.50 12.56 -17.28
N LEU A 548 -18.82 12.40 -17.46
CA LEU A 548 -19.64 11.48 -16.66
C LEU A 548 -19.29 10.01 -16.95
N GLU A 549 -19.08 9.24 -15.90
CA GLU A 549 -18.71 7.83 -15.90
C GLU A 549 -19.86 6.95 -15.37
N ASP A 550 -20.59 7.41 -14.34
CA ASP A 550 -21.74 6.71 -13.77
C ASP A 550 -22.99 7.60 -13.72
N LEU A 551 -24.09 7.07 -14.26
CA LEU A 551 -25.42 7.67 -14.22
C LEU A 551 -26.46 6.68 -13.69
N ASP A 552 -26.92 6.89 -12.46
CA ASP A 552 -28.02 6.14 -11.86
C ASP A 552 -29.24 7.03 -11.59
N LEU A 553 -30.29 6.80 -12.36
CA LEU A 553 -31.61 7.45 -12.23
C LEU A 553 -32.70 6.44 -11.86
N SER A 554 -32.32 5.23 -11.42
CA SER A 554 -33.25 4.14 -11.20
C SER A 554 -34.24 4.38 -10.06
N TRP A 555 -35.35 3.66 -10.05
CA TRP A 555 -36.36 3.76 -8.98
C TRP A 555 -36.87 5.19 -8.80
N ASN A 556 -37.40 5.76 -9.88
CA ASN A 556 -38.02 7.08 -9.91
C ASN A 556 -39.36 7.02 -10.66
N LEU A 557 -39.97 8.18 -10.90
CA LEU A 557 -41.22 8.34 -11.66
C LEU A 557 -40.96 9.07 -13.00
N LEU A 558 -39.76 8.91 -13.57
CA LEU A 558 -39.36 9.58 -14.81
C LEU A 558 -40.15 9.01 -15.99
N ASN A 559 -40.49 9.87 -16.95
CA ASN A 559 -41.32 9.51 -18.10
C ASN A 559 -40.84 10.14 -19.41
N GLY A 560 -41.51 9.79 -20.50
CA GLY A 560 -41.12 10.22 -21.85
C GLY A 560 -39.97 9.39 -22.41
N GLU A 561 -39.38 9.88 -23.49
CA GLU A 561 -38.33 9.18 -24.24
C GLU A 561 -36.94 9.37 -23.62
N ILE A 562 -36.07 8.38 -23.81
CA ILE A 562 -34.65 8.49 -23.50
C ILE A 562 -34.02 9.49 -24.49
N SER A 563 -33.43 10.57 -23.98
CA SER A 563 -32.84 11.63 -24.80
C SER A 563 -31.68 11.11 -25.65
N VAL A 564 -31.74 11.40 -26.96
CA VAL A 564 -30.65 11.11 -27.92
C VAL A 564 -29.33 11.75 -27.50
N ALA A 565 -29.38 12.86 -26.75
CA ALA A 565 -28.19 13.58 -26.29
C ALA A 565 -27.31 12.75 -25.34
N LEU A 566 -27.86 11.74 -24.64
CA LEU A 566 -27.06 10.83 -23.81
C LEU A 566 -26.01 10.06 -24.63
N ALA A 567 -26.26 9.83 -25.92
CA ALA A 567 -25.31 9.17 -26.82
C ALA A 567 -24.01 9.97 -27.03
N SER A 568 -24.00 11.27 -26.68
CA SER A 568 -22.81 12.11 -26.78
C SER A 568 -21.81 11.89 -25.64
N MET A 569 -22.19 11.18 -24.57
CA MET A 569 -21.31 10.94 -23.42
C MET A 569 -20.30 9.84 -23.72
N GLN A 570 -19.07 10.24 -24.08
CA GLN A 570 -18.04 9.29 -24.49
C GLN A 570 -17.38 8.53 -23.34
N ARG A 571 -17.46 9.03 -22.09
CA ARG A 571 -16.87 8.40 -20.90
C ARG A 571 -17.84 7.57 -20.07
N LEU A 572 -19.14 7.57 -20.42
CA LEU A 572 -20.14 6.90 -19.60
C LEU A 572 -19.92 5.39 -19.62
N GLU A 573 -19.65 4.80 -18.46
CA GLU A 573 -19.39 3.38 -18.27
C GLU A 573 -20.64 2.65 -17.77
N THR A 574 -21.36 3.27 -16.83
CA THR A 574 -22.55 2.70 -16.21
C THR A 574 -23.78 3.59 -16.45
N LEU A 575 -24.85 2.97 -16.93
CA LEU A 575 -26.15 3.62 -17.13
C LEU A 575 -27.28 2.79 -16.51
N ASN A 576 -27.87 3.30 -15.44
CA ASN A 576 -29.00 2.67 -14.78
C ASN A 576 -30.24 3.58 -14.81
N LEU A 577 -31.23 3.21 -15.63
CA LEU A 577 -32.51 3.88 -15.77
C LEU A 577 -33.69 3.00 -15.32
N SER A 578 -33.40 1.88 -14.66
CA SER A 578 -34.40 0.87 -14.31
C SER A 578 -35.48 1.38 -13.35
N HIS A 579 -36.64 0.72 -13.33
CA HIS A 579 -37.76 1.07 -12.44
C HIS A 579 -38.19 2.53 -12.60
N ASN A 580 -38.60 2.90 -13.82
CA ASN A 580 -39.16 4.20 -14.18
C ASN A 580 -40.38 3.99 -15.10
N ASN A 581 -40.91 5.08 -15.65
CA ASN A 581 -42.02 5.06 -16.60
C ASN A 581 -41.59 5.60 -17.99
N LEU A 582 -40.34 5.31 -18.39
CA LEU A 582 -39.77 5.73 -19.66
C LEU A 582 -40.39 4.95 -20.82
N SER A 583 -40.67 5.63 -21.93
CA SER A 583 -41.42 5.10 -23.07
C SER A 583 -40.71 5.34 -24.39
N GLY A 584 -41.14 4.67 -25.45
CA GLY A 584 -40.58 4.84 -26.80
C GLY A 584 -39.34 3.96 -27.02
N ALA A 585 -38.61 4.25 -28.10
CA ALA A 585 -37.44 3.47 -28.50
C ALA A 585 -36.15 3.93 -27.82
N ILE A 586 -35.23 2.99 -27.62
CA ILE A 586 -33.85 3.31 -27.20
C ILE A 586 -33.15 3.99 -28.39
N PRO A 587 -32.49 5.15 -28.22
CA PRO A 587 -31.81 5.84 -29.32
C PRO A 587 -30.79 4.94 -30.02
N SER A 588 -30.89 4.83 -31.35
CA SER A 588 -29.97 4.01 -32.15
C SER A 588 -28.52 4.49 -32.10
N SER A 589 -28.29 5.77 -31.78
CA SER A 589 -26.97 6.37 -31.54
C SER A 589 -26.25 5.79 -30.32
N PHE A 590 -26.93 5.06 -29.42
CA PHE A 590 -26.27 4.39 -28.30
C PHE A 590 -25.30 3.30 -28.77
N LYS A 591 -25.42 2.83 -30.02
CA LYS A 591 -24.42 1.93 -30.64
C LYS A 591 -23.01 2.53 -30.65
N ASP A 592 -22.91 3.87 -30.67
CA ASP A 592 -21.65 4.62 -30.78
C ASP A 592 -21.04 4.96 -29.40
N MET A 593 -21.69 4.56 -28.30
CA MET A 593 -21.19 4.75 -26.93
C MET A 593 -20.16 3.68 -26.57
N ILE A 594 -18.90 3.95 -26.91
CA ILE A 594 -17.80 2.96 -26.82
C ILE A 594 -17.39 2.57 -25.40
N SER A 595 -17.52 3.46 -24.42
CA SER A 595 -17.09 3.23 -23.03
C SER A 595 -18.17 2.57 -22.18
N LEU A 596 -19.41 2.49 -22.70
CA LEU A 596 -20.52 1.92 -21.96
C LEU A 596 -20.30 0.42 -21.80
N THR A 597 -20.23 -0.03 -20.54
CA THR A 597 -19.98 -1.44 -20.18
C THR A 597 -21.17 -2.05 -19.45
N ASN A 598 -21.91 -1.26 -18.67
CA ASN A 598 -23.00 -1.74 -17.84
C ASN A 598 -24.29 -0.93 -18.07
N VAL A 599 -25.39 -1.62 -18.37
CA VAL A 599 -26.70 -1.00 -18.60
C VAL A 599 -27.78 -1.74 -17.83
N ASN A 600 -28.66 -0.99 -17.17
CA ASN A 600 -29.91 -1.51 -16.65
C ASN A 600 -31.07 -0.57 -16.98
N ILE A 601 -32.00 -1.06 -17.81
CA ILE A 601 -33.20 -0.33 -18.26
C ILE A 601 -34.49 -1.12 -17.98
N SER A 602 -34.41 -2.13 -17.12
CA SER A 602 -35.53 -2.99 -16.76
C SER A 602 -36.67 -2.22 -16.11
N ASN A 603 -37.89 -2.78 -16.14
CA ASN A 603 -39.07 -2.21 -15.49
C ASN A 603 -39.38 -0.79 -15.99
N ASN A 604 -39.63 -0.66 -17.29
CA ASN A 604 -40.01 0.58 -17.98
C ASN A 604 -41.09 0.28 -19.05
N GLN A 605 -41.41 1.24 -19.90
CA GLN A 605 -42.38 1.13 -21.01
C GLN A 605 -41.69 1.19 -22.39
N LEU A 606 -40.43 0.75 -22.49
CA LEU A 606 -39.62 0.84 -23.71
C LEU A 606 -40.04 -0.21 -24.76
N GLU A 607 -39.86 0.13 -26.04
CA GLU A 607 -40.21 -0.72 -27.18
C GLU A 607 -39.16 -0.63 -28.30
N GLY A 608 -39.16 -1.61 -29.22
CA GLY A 608 -38.25 -1.63 -30.36
C GLY A 608 -36.92 -2.34 -30.11
N SER A 609 -35.99 -2.18 -31.05
CA SER A 609 -34.71 -2.90 -31.04
C SER A 609 -33.72 -2.31 -30.03
N ILE A 610 -33.01 -3.17 -29.30
CA ILE A 610 -31.86 -2.75 -28.50
C ILE A 610 -30.67 -2.29 -29.38
N PRO A 611 -29.86 -1.31 -28.95
CA PRO A 611 -28.65 -0.89 -29.67
C PRO A 611 -27.60 -2.00 -29.77
N ASN A 612 -26.86 -2.02 -30.87
CA ASN A 612 -25.77 -2.96 -31.09
C ASN A 612 -24.46 -2.44 -30.46
N ASN A 613 -24.34 -2.55 -29.15
CA ASN A 613 -23.07 -2.30 -28.43
C ASN A 613 -22.82 -3.38 -27.35
N PRO A 614 -21.58 -3.53 -26.85
CA PRO A 614 -21.24 -4.58 -25.88
C PRO A 614 -22.07 -4.54 -24.60
N ALA A 615 -22.41 -3.36 -24.08
CA ALA A 615 -23.19 -3.24 -22.85
C ALA A 615 -24.61 -3.82 -22.99
N PHE A 616 -25.34 -3.47 -24.05
CA PHE A 616 -26.69 -4.00 -24.26
C PHE A 616 -26.70 -5.47 -24.67
N LEU A 617 -25.71 -5.92 -25.46
CA LEU A 617 -25.62 -7.32 -25.90
C LEU A 617 -25.22 -8.27 -24.76
N LYS A 618 -24.36 -7.82 -23.85
CA LYS A 618 -23.91 -8.60 -22.67
C LYS A 618 -24.77 -8.37 -21.43
N ALA A 619 -25.71 -7.42 -21.47
CA ALA A 619 -26.61 -7.16 -20.35
C ALA A 619 -27.39 -8.45 -19.98
N PRO A 620 -27.48 -8.80 -18.69
CA PRO A 620 -28.30 -9.93 -18.27
C PRO A 620 -29.77 -9.66 -18.57
N PHE A 621 -30.57 -10.70 -18.79
CA PHE A 621 -32.01 -10.55 -19.06
C PHE A 621 -32.71 -9.70 -17.99
N ASP A 622 -32.30 -9.84 -16.73
CA ASP A 622 -32.83 -9.05 -15.61
C ASP A 622 -32.63 -7.54 -15.76
N ALA A 623 -31.62 -7.10 -16.51
CA ALA A 623 -31.37 -5.70 -16.78
C ALA A 623 -32.21 -5.13 -17.94
N LEU A 624 -32.91 -5.98 -18.69
CA LEU A 624 -33.72 -5.62 -19.85
C LEU A 624 -35.22 -5.98 -19.71
N LYS A 625 -35.55 -6.89 -18.77
CA LYS A 625 -36.90 -7.42 -18.57
C LYS A 625 -37.94 -6.36 -18.18
N ASN A 626 -39.21 -6.72 -18.29
CA ASN A 626 -40.36 -5.89 -17.92
C ASN A 626 -40.40 -4.55 -18.68
N ASN A 627 -40.26 -4.62 -20.00
CA ASN A 627 -40.47 -3.52 -20.93
C ASN A 627 -41.59 -3.87 -21.93
N LYS A 628 -42.26 -2.84 -22.49
CA LYS A 628 -43.46 -3.00 -23.33
C LYS A 628 -43.24 -3.86 -24.57
N GLY A 629 -42.07 -3.78 -25.20
CA GLY A 629 -41.79 -4.51 -26.43
C GLY A 629 -40.36 -4.43 -26.93
N LEU A 630 -39.38 -4.63 -26.05
CA LEU A 630 -37.97 -4.69 -26.44
C LEU A 630 -37.67 -5.99 -27.20
N CYS A 631 -36.89 -5.88 -28.27
CA CYS A 631 -36.47 -7.01 -29.10
C CYS A 631 -34.99 -6.86 -29.50
N GLY A 632 -34.34 -7.95 -29.89
CA GLY A 632 -32.97 -7.92 -30.42
C GLY A 632 -32.11 -9.09 -29.97
N ASN A 633 -30.82 -9.01 -30.30
CA ASN A 633 -29.87 -10.11 -30.13
C ASN A 633 -29.19 -10.09 -28.75
N ALA A 634 -29.97 -10.03 -27.68
CA ALA A 634 -29.49 -10.18 -26.30
C ALA A 634 -30.24 -11.32 -25.59
N SER A 635 -29.58 -11.93 -24.61
CA SER A 635 -30.09 -13.10 -23.88
C SER A 635 -31.49 -12.85 -23.30
N GLY A 636 -32.47 -13.65 -23.74
CA GLY A 636 -33.85 -13.63 -23.24
C GLY A 636 -34.80 -12.65 -23.94
N LEU A 637 -34.33 -11.82 -24.89
CA LEU A 637 -35.21 -10.99 -25.74
C LEU A 637 -35.65 -11.75 -27.00
N VAL A 638 -36.84 -11.44 -27.49
CA VAL A 638 -37.36 -11.99 -28.75
C VAL A 638 -36.66 -11.29 -29.93
N PRO A 639 -36.33 -11.99 -31.04
CA PRO A 639 -35.85 -11.34 -32.26
C PRO A 639 -36.85 -10.31 -32.80
N CYS A 640 -36.37 -9.18 -33.32
CA CYS A 640 -37.24 -8.15 -33.88
C CYS A 640 -37.91 -8.61 -35.19
N PRO A 641 -39.19 -8.27 -35.43
CA PRO A 641 -39.89 -8.63 -36.66
C PRO A 641 -39.31 -7.89 -37.88
N GLU A 642 -38.94 -8.62 -38.94
CA GLU A 642 -38.46 -8.04 -40.20
C GLU A 642 -39.61 -7.30 -40.92
N LEU A 643 -39.43 -5.99 -41.16
CA LEU A 643 -40.35 -5.18 -41.96
C LEU A 643 -40.17 -5.51 -43.45
N SER A 644 -41.09 -6.32 -43.99
CA SER A 644 -41.21 -6.58 -45.42
C SER A 644 -41.61 -5.32 -46.18
N HIS A 645 -40.70 -4.76 -46.99
CA HIS A 645 -41.06 -3.82 -48.05
C HIS A 645 -40.93 -4.46 -49.44
N SER A 646 -42.02 -4.33 -50.18
CA SER A 646 -42.38 -4.93 -51.46
C SER A 646 -41.53 -4.53 -52.66
N GLY A 647 -41.15 -5.50 -53.50
CA GLY A 647 -40.52 -5.30 -54.81
C GLY A 647 -40.73 -6.48 -55.78
N LYS A 648 -41.97 -6.64 -56.26
CA LYS A 648 -42.46 -7.30 -57.49
C LYS A 648 -41.77 -8.57 -58.05
N MET A 649 -42.56 -9.65 -58.02
CA MET A 649 -42.90 -10.58 -59.12
C MET A 649 -41.79 -11.13 -60.05
N LYS A 650 -41.47 -12.41 -59.82
CA LYS A 650 -41.51 -13.57 -60.77
C LYS A 650 -40.65 -14.67 -60.11
N ARG A 651 -41.18 -15.78 -59.60
CA ARG A 651 -41.84 -16.85 -60.33
C ARG A 651 -42.62 -17.72 -59.33
N LYS A 652 -43.95 -17.71 -59.44
CA LYS A 652 -44.74 -18.93 -59.22
C LYS A 652 -44.71 -19.72 -60.51
N ALA A 653 -43.69 -20.56 -60.66
CA ALA A 653 -43.66 -21.68 -61.57
C ALA A 653 -42.51 -22.58 -61.10
N ILE A 654 -42.81 -23.85 -60.85
CA ILE A 654 -41.90 -24.92 -60.41
C ILE A 654 -41.84 -25.10 -58.88
N MET A 655 -43.01 -25.13 -58.25
CA MET A 655 -43.30 -26.05 -57.15
C MET A 655 -44.28 -27.06 -57.72
N LEU A 656 -43.76 -28.13 -58.33
CA LEU A 656 -44.40 -29.43 -58.61
C LEU A 656 -43.51 -30.24 -59.57
N ALA A 657 -42.32 -30.59 -59.08
CA ALA A 657 -41.54 -31.73 -59.52
C ALA A 657 -40.57 -32.11 -58.40
N SER A 658 -41.15 -32.38 -57.22
CA SER A 658 -40.50 -33.19 -56.20
C SER A 658 -40.25 -34.59 -56.78
N PHE A 659 -39.12 -35.18 -56.37
CA PHE A 659 -38.72 -36.57 -56.63
C PHE A 659 -38.16 -36.84 -58.03
N LEU A 660 -36.84 -36.63 -58.21
CA LEU A 660 -35.98 -37.56 -58.96
C LEU A 660 -34.46 -37.25 -58.92
N THR A 661 -33.99 -36.15 -58.31
CA THR A 661 -32.55 -35.78 -58.39
C THR A 661 -31.76 -35.86 -57.08
N LEU A 662 -32.36 -36.22 -55.94
CA LEU A 662 -31.61 -36.39 -54.69
C LEU A 662 -31.01 -37.81 -54.51
N GLY A 663 -31.45 -38.79 -55.30
CA GLY A 663 -30.99 -40.18 -55.21
C GLY A 663 -29.67 -40.47 -55.94
N ALA A 664 -29.26 -39.63 -56.89
CA ALA A 664 -28.05 -39.85 -57.69
C ALA A 664 -26.77 -39.26 -57.05
N LEU A 665 -26.90 -38.29 -56.14
CA LEU A 665 -25.74 -37.65 -55.51
C LEU A 665 -25.13 -38.48 -54.37
N PHE A 666 -25.94 -39.30 -53.70
CA PHE A 666 -25.48 -40.09 -52.54
C PHE A 666 -24.66 -41.33 -52.92
N LEU A 667 -24.85 -41.88 -54.14
CA LEU A 667 -24.13 -43.07 -54.63
C LEU A 667 -22.76 -42.74 -55.25
N LEU A 668 -22.54 -41.50 -55.69
CA LEU A 668 -21.24 -41.05 -56.25
C LEU A 668 -20.21 -40.68 -55.17
N VAL A 669 -20.66 -40.22 -54.00
CA VAL A 669 -19.76 -39.90 -52.86
C VAL A 669 -19.32 -41.18 -52.14
N PHE A 670 -20.17 -42.20 -52.09
CA PHE A 670 -19.85 -43.46 -51.39
C PHE A 670 -18.86 -44.34 -52.17
N THR A 671 -18.89 -44.33 -53.50
CA THR A 671 -17.97 -45.13 -54.35
C THR A 671 -16.58 -44.50 -54.50
N THR A 672 -16.48 -43.17 -54.45
CA THR A 672 -15.20 -42.44 -54.50
C THR A 672 -14.47 -42.44 -53.15
N GLY A 673 -15.20 -42.38 -52.03
CA GLY A 673 -14.64 -42.45 -50.68
C GLY A 673 -14.03 -43.81 -50.31
N VAL A 674 -14.66 -44.91 -50.74
CA VAL A 674 -14.14 -46.27 -50.46
C VAL A 674 -12.92 -46.60 -51.34
N SER A 675 -12.87 -46.10 -52.58
CA SER A 675 -11.73 -46.31 -53.48
C SER A 675 -10.48 -45.53 -53.06
N LEU A 676 -10.63 -44.31 -52.51
CA LEU A 676 -9.49 -43.56 -51.94
C LEU A 676 -8.98 -44.19 -50.63
N CYS A 677 -9.87 -44.76 -49.81
CA CYS A 677 -9.47 -45.39 -48.53
C CYS A 677 -8.68 -46.71 -48.73
N ILE A 678 -8.94 -47.43 -49.84
CA ILE A 678 -8.19 -48.64 -50.21
C ILE A 678 -6.85 -48.29 -50.89
N TYR A 679 -6.79 -47.18 -51.65
CA TYR A 679 -5.55 -46.68 -52.28
C TYR A 679 -4.53 -46.18 -51.23
N TYR A 680 -5.00 -45.44 -50.22
CA TYR A 680 -4.12 -44.90 -49.16
C TYR A 680 -3.63 -45.95 -48.14
N ARG A 681 -4.26 -47.12 -48.05
CA ARG A 681 -3.84 -48.18 -47.10
C ARG A 681 -2.82 -49.19 -47.65
N ARG A 682 -2.33 -49.02 -48.90
CA ARG A 682 -1.28 -49.89 -49.48
C ARG A 682 0.07 -49.23 -49.76
N ALA A 683 0.20 -47.91 -49.60
CA ALA A 683 1.48 -47.24 -49.75
C ALA A 683 2.08 -46.91 -48.38
N THR A 684 3.30 -47.43 -48.14
CA THR A 684 4.27 -47.01 -47.12
C THR A 684 4.11 -47.55 -45.69
N LYS A 685 4.41 -48.85 -45.60
CA LYS A 685 5.24 -49.45 -44.55
C LYS A 685 6.70 -49.00 -44.79
N ALA A 686 7.34 -48.26 -43.87
CA ALA A 686 8.79 -48.29 -43.57
C ALA A 686 9.25 -47.04 -42.78
N LYS A 687 9.94 -47.27 -41.65
CA LYS A 687 11.12 -46.59 -41.03
C LYS A 687 11.29 -45.06 -41.19
N LYS A 688 11.91 -44.29 -40.28
CA LYS A 688 12.44 -44.29 -38.90
C LYS A 688 13.21 -42.95 -38.81
N GLU A 689 13.32 -42.37 -37.60
CA GLU A 689 14.33 -41.38 -37.16
C GLU A 689 14.26 -39.88 -37.58
N GLU A 690 14.01 -39.05 -36.55
CA GLU A 690 14.72 -37.84 -36.08
C GLU A 690 15.08 -36.66 -37.00
N ALA A 691 14.51 -35.47 -36.69
CA ALA A 691 15.17 -34.32 -36.02
C ALA A 691 14.73 -32.92 -36.53
N LYS A 692 14.56 -32.00 -35.55
CA LYS A 692 14.59 -30.51 -35.56
C LYS A 692 13.31 -29.69 -35.86
N GLU A 693 12.80 -29.14 -34.75
CA GLU A 693 12.21 -27.81 -34.48
C GLU A 693 11.73 -26.90 -35.63
N GLU A 694 10.46 -26.49 -35.56
CA GLU A 694 10.10 -25.06 -35.58
C GLU A 694 8.72 -24.79 -34.92
N LYS A 695 8.74 -23.84 -33.98
CA LYS A 695 7.66 -23.08 -33.28
C LYS A 695 6.18 -23.47 -33.52
N VAL A 696 5.52 -23.91 -32.45
CA VAL A 696 4.05 -23.84 -32.31
C VAL A 696 3.70 -22.49 -31.69
N GLU A 697 3.05 -21.67 -32.51
CA GLU A 697 2.44 -20.40 -32.15
C GLU A 697 1.28 -20.61 -31.17
N ASP A 698 1.21 -19.74 -30.17
CA ASP A 698 0.33 -19.81 -29.00
C ASP A 698 -1.14 -19.56 -29.38
N HIS A 699 -1.95 -20.62 -29.43
CA HIS A 699 -3.40 -20.58 -29.68
C HIS A 699 -4.24 -20.52 -28.40
N PHE A 700 -3.79 -19.84 -27.33
CA PHE A 700 -4.59 -19.68 -26.11
C PHE A 700 -5.36 -18.35 -26.06
N ALA A 701 -6.42 -18.25 -26.87
CA ALA A 701 -7.56 -17.39 -26.58
C ALA A 701 -8.61 -18.18 -25.78
N ILE A 702 -8.96 -17.65 -24.60
CA ILE A 702 -9.93 -18.18 -23.63
C ILE A 702 -11.21 -18.59 -24.35
N TRP A 703 -11.55 -19.89 -24.29
CA TRP A 703 -12.72 -20.46 -24.95
C TRP A 703 -14.00 -19.78 -24.43
N SER A 704 -14.71 -19.14 -25.34
CA SER A 704 -16.09 -18.69 -25.14
C SER A 704 -16.98 -19.28 -26.23
N TYR A 705 -18.24 -19.50 -25.86
CA TYR A 705 -19.42 -19.37 -26.73
C TYR A 705 -20.18 -20.62 -27.25
N ASP A 706 -19.91 -21.85 -26.79
CA ASP A 706 -20.89 -22.94 -27.02
C ASP A 706 -21.08 -23.85 -25.80
N GLY A 707 -21.84 -23.33 -24.82
CA GLY A 707 -22.09 -23.99 -23.53
C GLY A 707 -22.79 -25.35 -23.63
N LYS A 708 -23.42 -25.65 -24.76
CA LYS A 708 -24.10 -26.94 -24.98
C LYS A 708 -23.11 -28.07 -25.29
N ILE A 709 -22.12 -27.81 -26.15
CA ILE A 709 -21.06 -28.77 -26.48
C ILE A 709 -20.15 -29.00 -25.26
N LEU A 710 -19.83 -27.93 -24.51
CA LEU A 710 -19.05 -28.04 -23.28
C LEU A 710 -19.77 -28.86 -22.20
N TYR A 711 -21.07 -28.63 -22.04
CA TYR A 711 -21.91 -29.40 -21.12
C TYR A 711 -21.94 -30.88 -21.51
N GLU A 712 -22.26 -31.20 -22.76
CA GLU A 712 -22.34 -32.59 -23.24
C GLU A 712 -21.00 -33.33 -23.10
N ASN A 713 -19.88 -32.71 -23.47
CA ASN A 713 -18.55 -33.29 -23.34
C ASN A 713 -18.15 -33.60 -21.89
N ILE A 714 -18.51 -32.72 -20.94
CA ILE A 714 -18.18 -32.92 -19.52
C ILE A 714 -19.07 -33.99 -18.90
N ILE A 715 -20.35 -34.01 -19.24
CA ILE A 715 -21.28 -35.07 -18.80
C ILE A 715 -20.82 -36.43 -19.32
N GLU A 716 -20.40 -36.53 -20.59
CA GLU A 716 -19.86 -37.77 -21.14
C GLU A 716 -18.52 -38.16 -20.47
N ALA A 717 -17.58 -37.23 -20.34
CA ALA A 717 -16.26 -37.49 -19.76
C ALA A 717 -16.27 -37.85 -18.27
N THR A 718 -17.38 -37.56 -17.57
CA THR A 718 -17.59 -37.89 -16.15
C THR A 718 -18.65 -38.96 -15.94
N GLU A 719 -19.20 -39.54 -17.02
CA GLU A 719 -20.33 -40.47 -17.00
C GLU A 719 -21.51 -39.97 -16.14
N GLY A 720 -21.82 -38.68 -16.23
CA GLY A 720 -22.88 -38.05 -15.45
C GLY A 720 -22.47 -37.72 -14.01
N PHE A 721 -21.21 -37.35 -13.78
CA PHE A 721 -20.63 -37.09 -12.45
C PHE A 721 -20.62 -38.32 -11.53
N ASP A 722 -20.23 -39.48 -12.07
CA ASP A 722 -20.07 -40.71 -11.30
C ASP A 722 -18.94 -40.56 -10.25
N ASP A 723 -19.18 -41.08 -9.05
CA ASP A 723 -18.27 -40.98 -7.89
C ASP A 723 -16.89 -41.58 -8.16
N LYS A 724 -16.75 -42.49 -9.14
CA LYS A 724 -15.44 -43.02 -9.54
C LYS A 724 -14.48 -41.95 -10.09
N TYR A 725 -15.00 -40.81 -10.51
CA TYR A 725 -14.21 -39.65 -10.96
C TYR A 725 -14.02 -38.59 -9.88
N LEU A 726 -14.64 -38.74 -8.71
CA LEU A 726 -14.57 -37.78 -7.63
C LEU A 726 -13.17 -37.76 -7.02
N ILE A 727 -12.58 -36.57 -6.94
CA ILE A 727 -11.22 -36.35 -6.41
C ILE A 727 -11.18 -35.42 -5.19
N GLY A 728 -12.29 -34.73 -4.90
CA GLY A 728 -12.41 -33.88 -3.71
C GLY A 728 -13.87 -33.49 -3.44
N GLU A 729 -14.18 -33.28 -2.16
CA GLU A 729 -15.49 -32.81 -1.67
C GLU A 729 -15.25 -31.68 -0.68
N GLY A 730 -15.90 -30.54 -0.91
CA GLY A 730 -15.84 -29.35 -0.07
C GLY A 730 -17.22 -29.00 0.49
N GLY A 731 -17.32 -27.92 1.27
CA GLY A 731 -18.60 -27.53 1.90
C GLY A 731 -19.70 -27.11 0.92
N SER A 732 -19.34 -26.75 -0.31
CA SER A 732 -20.27 -26.20 -1.32
C SER A 732 -20.14 -26.84 -2.71
N ALA A 733 -19.21 -27.79 -2.90
CA ALA A 733 -18.92 -28.37 -4.21
C ALA A 733 -18.20 -29.73 -4.15
N TYR A 734 -18.44 -30.53 -5.18
CA TYR A 734 -17.71 -31.73 -5.55
C TYR A 734 -16.70 -31.42 -6.67
N VAL A 735 -15.51 -32.04 -6.64
CA VAL A 735 -14.49 -31.89 -7.69
C VAL A 735 -14.23 -33.23 -8.35
N TYR A 736 -14.39 -33.29 -9.67
CA TYR A 736 -14.22 -34.49 -10.49
C TYR A 736 -13.03 -34.36 -11.43
N LYS A 737 -12.36 -35.47 -11.72
CA LYS A 737 -11.33 -35.56 -12.77
C LYS A 737 -11.95 -36.02 -14.07
N ALA A 738 -11.94 -35.18 -15.10
CA ALA A 738 -12.49 -35.51 -16.42
C ALA A 738 -11.38 -35.59 -17.47
N LYS A 739 -11.45 -36.59 -18.36
CA LYS A 739 -10.59 -36.67 -19.55
C LYS A 739 -11.44 -36.38 -20.78
N LEU A 740 -11.20 -35.23 -21.39
CA LEU A 740 -11.93 -34.77 -22.57
C LEU A 740 -11.60 -35.62 -23.80
N SER A 741 -12.47 -35.59 -24.80
CA SER A 741 -12.28 -36.27 -26.10
C SER A 741 -11.01 -35.84 -26.84
N THR A 742 -10.50 -34.64 -26.54
CA THR A 742 -9.20 -34.13 -27.02
C THR A 742 -7.98 -34.78 -26.36
N GLY A 743 -8.18 -35.63 -25.34
CA GLY A 743 -7.14 -36.23 -24.52
C GLY A 743 -6.69 -35.36 -23.34
N GLN A 744 -7.14 -34.11 -23.26
CA GLN A 744 -6.85 -33.20 -22.16
C GLN A 744 -7.52 -33.64 -20.85
N ILE A 745 -6.78 -33.60 -19.75
CA ILE A 745 -7.30 -33.89 -18.41
C ILE A 745 -7.60 -32.55 -17.72
N VAL A 746 -8.80 -32.45 -17.14
CA VAL A 746 -9.29 -31.25 -16.45
C VAL A 746 -9.89 -31.59 -15.09
N ALA A 747 -9.88 -30.62 -14.18
CA ALA A 747 -10.61 -30.70 -12.92
C ALA A 747 -11.96 -29.96 -13.05
N VAL A 748 -13.05 -30.61 -12.69
CA VAL A 748 -14.42 -30.10 -12.83
C VAL A 748 -15.03 -29.92 -11.44
N LYS A 749 -15.19 -28.67 -10.99
CA LYS A 749 -15.80 -28.34 -9.69
C LYS A 749 -17.30 -28.11 -9.88
N LYS A 750 -18.12 -29.09 -9.50
CA LYS A 750 -19.59 -29.08 -9.55
C LYS A 750 -20.16 -28.62 -8.20
N LEU A 751 -21.03 -27.62 -8.20
CA LEU A 751 -21.70 -27.15 -6.98
C LEU A 751 -22.74 -28.16 -6.47
N HIS A 752 -23.01 -28.16 -5.16
CA HIS A 752 -24.05 -29.00 -4.55
C HIS A 752 -25.46 -28.69 -5.10
N GLU A 753 -26.33 -29.71 -5.16
CA GLU A 753 -27.73 -29.56 -5.59
C GLU A 753 -28.61 -28.91 -4.50
N VAL A 754 -29.58 -28.11 -4.94
CA VAL A 754 -30.30 -27.10 -4.16
C VAL A 754 -31.30 -27.70 -3.16
N SER A 755 -31.11 -27.41 -1.87
CA SER A 755 -32.21 -27.21 -0.91
C SER A 755 -31.84 -26.00 -0.03
N ASP A 756 -32.60 -24.91 -0.13
CA ASP A 756 -32.61 -23.69 0.70
C ASP A 756 -31.36 -22.76 0.80
N GLU A 757 -30.19 -23.10 0.24
CA GLU A 757 -28.97 -22.24 0.23
C GLU A 757 -28.70 -21.49 -1.11
N GLU A 758 -29.75 -21.21 -1.87
CA GLU A 758 -29.70 -20.78 -3.28
C GLU A 758 -28.88 -19.49 -3.53
N THR A 759 -28.87 -18.55 -2.59
CA THR A 759 -28.18 -17.25 -2.77
C THR A 759 -26.68 -17.31 -2.48
N LEU A 760 -26.21 -18.25 -1.66
CA LEU A 760 -24.80 -18.30 -1.21
C LEU A 760 -23.91 -19.02 -2.23
N ASN A 761 -24.36 -20.16 -2.77
CA ASN A 761 -23.59 -20.95 -3.74
C ASN A 761 -23.46 -20.25 -5.10
N LEU A 762 -24.52 -19.56 -5.55
CA LEU A 762 -24.48 -18.76 -6.78
C LEU A 762 -23.54 -17.54 -6.65
N LYS A 763 -23.50 -16.93 -5.45
CA LYS A 763 -22.59 -15.82 -5.13
C LYS A 763 -21.14 -16.30 -5.11
N ALA A 764 -20.85 -17.45 -4.49
CA ALA A 764 -19.52 -18.04 -4.50
C ALA A 764 -19.05 -18.37 -5.91
N PHE A 765 -19.89 -19.01 -6.72
CA PHE A 765 -19.63 -19.29 -8.13
C PHE A 765 -19.30 -18.01 -8.92
N THR A 766 -20.13 -16.97 -8.76
CA THR A 766 -19.95 -15.69 -9.45
C THR A 766 -18.65 -14.99 -9.04
N ASN A 767 -18.30 -15.02 -7.75
CA ASN A 767 -17.04 -14.46 -7.26
C ASN A 767 -15.82 -15.18 -7.84
N GLU A 768 -15.88 -16.50 -7.90
CA GLU A 768 -14.79 -17.33 -8.41
C GLU A 768 -14.55 -17.09 -9.91
N VAL A 769 -15.63 -17.04 -10.71
CA VAL A 769 -15.53 -16.70 -12.13
C VAL A 769 -14.97 -15.29 -12.33
N LYS A 770 -15.45 -14.29 -11.57
CA LYS A 770 -14.97 -12.91 -11.68
C LYS A 770 -13.49 -12.77 -11.29
N ALA A 771 -13.09 -13.34 -10.15
CA ALA A 771 -11.71 -13.24 -9.69
C ALA A 771 -10.73 -13.90 -10.68
N LEU A 772 -11.07 -15.08 -11.21
CA LEU A 772 -10.18 -15.80 -12.15
C LEU A 772 -10.22 -15.24 -13.58
N ALA A 773 -11.23 -14.45 -13.95
CA ALA A 773 -11.22 -13.69 -15.19
C ALA A 773 -10.20 -12.53 -15.14
N GLU A 774 -10.04 -11.90 -13.98
CA GLU A 774 -9.17 -10.75 -13.76
C GLU A 774 -7.71 -11.14 -13.41
N ILE A 775 -7.47 -12.37 -12.96
CA ILE A 775 -6.13 -12.81 -12.49
C ILE A 775 -5.48 -13.77 -13.48
N LYS A 776 -4.24 -13.45 -13.91
CA LYS A 776 -3.36 -14.37 -14.63
C LYS A 776 -1.98 -14.38 -14.00
N HIS A 777 -1.64 -15.48 -13.31
CA HIS A 777 -0.35 -15.64 -12.65
C HIS A 777 0.06 -17.12 -12.60
N ARG A 778 1.36 -17.41 -12.71
CA ARG A 778 1.89 -18.80 -12.73
C ARG A 778 1.59 -19.61 -11.46
N ASN A 779 1.40 -18.93 -10.32
CA ASN A 779 1.10 -19.54 -9.02
C ASN A 779 -0.40 -19.45 -8.65
N ILE A 780 -1.28 -19.29 -9.63
CA ILE A 780 -2.75 -19.30 -9.49
C ILE A 780 -3.30 -20.30 -10.48
N VAL A 781 -4.31 -21.08 -10.06
CA VAL A 781 -4.90 -22.12 -10.92
C VAL A 781 -5.53 -21.51 -12.17
N LYS A 782 -5.26 -22.10 -13.33
CA LYS A 782 -5.81 -21.66 -14.60
C LYS A 782 -7.25 -22.13 -14.75
N SER A 783 -8.18 -21.17 -14.81
CA SER A 783 -9.55 -21.42 -15.24
C SER A 783 -9.59 -21.67 -16.75
N LEU A 784 -10.20 -22.78 -17.17
CA LEU A 784 -10.37 -23.17 -18.57
C LEU A 784 -11.77 -22.83 -19.10
N GLY A 785 -12.75 -22.70 -18.21
CA GLY A 785 -14.12 -22.36 -18.55
C GLY A 785 -15.10 -22.64 -17.41
N TYR A 786 -16.38 -22.38 -17.66
CA TYR A 786 -17.46 -22.66 -16.73
C TYR A 786 -18.74 -23.04 -17.48
N CYS A 787 -19.65 -23.72 -16.79
CA CYS A 787 -20.98 -24.05 -17.28
C CYS A 787 -22.03 -23.66 -16.26
N LEU A 788 -23.00 -22.86 -16.70
CA LEU A 788 -24.20 -22.51 -15.93
C LEU A 788 -25.40 -23.16 -16.62
N HIS A 789 -25.79 -24.35 -16.18
CA HIS A 789 -26.90 -25.12 -16.76
C HIS A 789 -27.95 -25.44 -15.67
N PRO A 790 -29.26 -25.47 -15.99
CA PRO A 790 -30.33 -25.68 -14.99
C PRO A 790 -30.21 -26.96 -14.15
N ARG A 791 -29.50 -27.98 -14.65
CA ARG A 791 -29.25 -29.23 -13.93
C ARG A 791 -27.94 -29.22 -13.14
N PHE A 792 -26.87 -28.70 -13.73
CA PHE A 792 -25.54 -28.75 -13.13
C PHE A 792 -24.82 -27.43 -13.39
N THR A 793 -24.31 -26.83 -12.33
CA THR A 793 -23.43 -25.66 -12.40
C THR A 793 -22.02 -26.09 -12.01
N PHE A 794 -21.05 -25.84 -12.87
CA PHE A 794 -19.67 -26.28 -12.64
C PHE A 794 -18.60 -25.37 -13.28
N LEU A 795 -17.41 -25.41 -12.70
CA LEU A 795 -16.20 -24.70 -13.13
C LEU A 795 -15.17 -25.71 -13.63
N ILE A 796 -14.39 -25.34 -14.65
CA ILE A 796 -13.38 -26.21 -15.28
C ILE A 796 -12.01 -25.57 -15.10
N TYR A 797 -11.09 -26.31 -14.49
CA TYR A 797 -9.72 -25.89 -14.24
C TYR A 797 -8.72 -26.79 -14.94
N GLU A 798 -7.49 -26.31 -15.06
CA GLU A 798 -6.35 -27.20 -15.27
C GLU A 798 -6.29 -28.25 -14.16
N PHE A 799 -5.96 -29.49 -14.53
CA PHE A 799 -5.71 -30.56 -13.57
C PHE A 799 -4.23 -30.54 -13.16
N LEU A 800 -3.95 -30.61 -11.85
CA LEU A 800 -2.59 -30.68 -11.30
C LEU A 800 -2.38 -32.06 -10.66
N GLU A 801 -1.44 -32.84 -11.18
CA GLU A 801 -1.23 -34.23 -10.74
C GLU A 801 -0.80 -34.35 -9.27
N GLY A 802 -0.14 -33.33 -8.72
CA GLY A 802 0.33 -33.34 -7.33
C GLY A 802 -0.79 -33.16 -6.29
N GLY A 803 -1.99 -32.78 -6.71
CA GLY A 803 -3.15 -32.64 -5.82
C GLY A 803 -3.02 -31.49 -4.81
N SER A 804 -3.83 -31.53 -3.75
CA SER A 804 -3.80 -30.54 -2.67
C SER A 804 -2.63 -30.76 -1.72
N LEU A 805 -2.11 -29.67 -1.18
CA LEU A 805 -1.07 -29.69 -0.17
C LEU A 805 -1.53 -30.43 1.10
N ASP A 806 -2.82 -30.40 1.44
CA ASP A 806 -3.37 -31.19 2.53
C ASP A 806 -3.09 -32.69 2.36
N LYS A 807 -3.23 -33.23 1.14
CA LYS A 807 -3.04 -34.66 0.87
C LYS A 807 -1.57 -35.05 0.99
N VAL A 808 -0.68 -34.14 0.62
CA VAL A 808 0.77 -34.32 0.80
C VAL A 808 1.15 -34.31 2.27
N LEU A 809 0.55 -33.42 3.07
CA LEU A 809 0.86 -33.28 4.49
C LEU A 809 0.25 -34.39 5.35
N ASN A 810 -0.92 -34.92 4.97
CA ASN A 810 -1.66 -35.93 5.72
C ASN A 810 -1.30 -37.38 5.34
N ASN A 811 -0.35 -37.57 4.43
CA ASN A 811 0.14 -38.90 4.04
C ASN A 811 1.62 -39.02 4.41
N ASP A 812 1.95 -39.88 5.37
CA ASP A 812 3.31 -40.03 5.91
C ASP A 812 4.36 -40.29 4.83
N MET A 813 4.03 -41.04 3.77
CA MET A 813 4.94 -41.32 2.67
C MET A 813 5.22 -40.07 1.83
N HIS A 814 4.19 -39.28 1.51
CA HIS A 814 4.33 -38.04 0.75
C HIS A 814 4.95 -36.92 1.60
N ALA A 815 4.59 -36.81 2.88
CA ALA A 815 5.13 -35.84 3.83
C ALA A 815 6.64 -36.03 4.04
N THR A 816 7.11 -37.28 4.05
CA THR A 816 8.55 -37.61 4.14
C THR A 816 9.30 -37.21 2.86
N LYS A 817 8.66 -37.33 1.69
CA LYS A 817 9.23 -36.89 0.39
C LYS A 817 9.13 -35.38 0.17
N PHE A 818 8.30 -34.68 0.93
CA PHE A 818 8.14 -33.23 0.92
C PHE A 818 9.17 -32.57 1.84
N ASP A 819 10.43 -32.62 1.40
CA ASP A 819 11.59 -32.05 2.10
C ASP A 819 11.54 -30.52 2.20
N TRP A 820 12.50 -29.94 2.92
CA TRP A 820 12.53 -28.51 3.19
C TRP A 820 12.64 -27.64 1.92
N ASN A 821 13.36 -28.10 0.90
CA ASN A 821 13.51 -27.34 -0.34
C ASN A 821 12.18 -27.26 -1.09
N LYS A 822 11.43 -28.36 -1.14
CA LYS A 822 10.08 -28.39 -1.73
C LYS A 822 9.09 -27.54 -0.91
N ARG A 823 9.18 -27.57 0.43
CA ARG A 823 8.36 -26.71 1.32
C ARG A 823 8.61 -25.23 1.05
N VAL A 824 9.88 -24.82 0.99
CA VAL A 824 10.24 -23.43 0.68
C VAL A 824 9.77 -23.02 -0.71
N LYS A 825 9.85 -23.92 -1.70
CA LYS A 825 9.34 -23.68 -3.06
C LYS A 825 7.84 -23.42 -3.06
N VAL A 826 7.06 -24.25 -2.36
CA VAL A 826 5.60 -24.06 -2.19
C VAL A 826 5.29 -22.75 -1.48
N VAL A 827 5.96 -22.43 -0.37
CA VAL A 827 5.76 -21.16 0.37
C VAL A 827 6.06 -19.95 -0.51
N LYS A 828 7.15 -19.98 -1.29
CA LYS A 828 7.48 -18.92 -2.26
C LYS A 828 6.40 -18.78 -3.33
N GLY A 829 5.87 -19.89 -3.84
CA GLY A 829 4.78 -19.87 -4.83
C GLY A 829 3.52 -19.20 -4.29
N VAL A 830 3.09 -19.58 -3.08
CA VAL A 830 1.93 -18.98 -2.40
C VAL A 830 2.15 -17.49 -2.12
N ALA A 831 3.34 -17.11 -1.63
CA ALA A 831 3.67 -15.71 -1.37
C ALA A 831 3.67 -14.86 -2.65
N ASN A 832 4.21 -15.38 -3.76
CA ASN A 832 4.19 -14.69 -5.06
C ASN A 832 2.76 -14.49 -5.57
N ALA A 833 1.91 -15.52 -5.44
CA ALA A 833 0.50 -15.41 -5.81
C ALA A 833 -0.23 -14.36 -4.99
N LEU A 834 -0.05 -14.35 -3.66
CA LEU A 834 -0.65 -13.35 -2.77
C LEU A 834 -0.16 -11.93 -3.07
N TYR A 835 1.14 -11.76 -3.28
CA TYR A 835 1.72 -10.48 -3.67
C TYR A 835 1.10 -9.97 -4.97
N HIS A 836 0.97 -10.84 -5.98
CA HIS A 836 0.36 -10.46 -7.25
C HIS A 836 -1.13 -10.08 -7.09
N MET A 837 -1.92 -10.85 -6.33
CA MET A 837 -3.33 -10.52 -6.11
C MET A 837 -3.53 -9.20 -5.35
N HIS A 838 -2.67 -8.91 -4.36
CA HIS A 838 -2.82 -7.73 -3.50
C HIS A 838 -2.22 -6.46 -4.10
N HIS A 839 -1.16 -6.59 -4.91
CA HIS A 839 -0.39 -5.44 -5.40
C HIS A 839 -0.20 -5.41 -6.93
N GLY A 840 -0.40 -6.53 -7.61
CA GLY A 840 -0.27 -6.64 -9.06
C GLY A 840 -1.60 -6.56 -9.82
N CYS A 841 -2.71 -6.92 -9.18
CA CYS A 841 -4.05 -6.78 -9.75
C CYS A 841 -4.64 -5.40 -9.42
N PHE A 842 -5.32 -4.80 -10.40
CA PHE A 842 -6.09 -3.57 -10.22
C PHE A 842 -7.49 -3.80 -10.82
N PRO A 843 -8.54 -3.92 -9.98
CA PRO A 843 -8.55 -3.69 -8.53
C PRO A 843 -7.86 -4.83 -7.72
N PRO A 844 -7.35 -4.56 -6.49
CA PRO A 844 -6.74 -5.60 -5.66
C PRO A 844 -7.72 -6.73 -5.31
N ILE A 845 -7.23 -7.96 -5.19
CA ILE A 845 -8.07 -9.14 -4.92
C ILE A 845 -7.61 -9.83 -3.64
N VAL A 846 -8.52 -9.99 -2.67
CA VAL A 846 -8.25 -10.71 -1.42
C VAL A 846 -8.92 -12.09 -1.51
N HIS A 847 -8.13 -13.15 -1.45
CA HIS A 847 -8.65 -14.52 -1.60
C HIS A 847 -9.51 -15.00 -0.41
N ARG A 848 -9.17 -14.57 0.81
CA ARG A 848 -9.85 -14.89 2.08
C ARG A 848 -9.85 -16.37 2.54
N ASP A 849 -9.25 -17.31 1.82
CA ASP A 849 -9.19 -18.73 2.22
C ASP A 849 -7.95 -19.49 1.71
N ILE A 850 -6.79 -19.21 2.30
CA ILE A 850 -5.47 -19.80 1.93
C ILE A 850 -5.18 -21.06 2.77
N SER A 851 -6.15 -21.96 2.85
CA SER A 851 -5.98 -23.24 3.56
C SER A 851 -5.11 -24.21 2.74
N SER A 852 -4.53 -25.22 3.40
CA SER A 852 -3.74 -26.26 2.71
C SER A 852 -4.58 -27.10 1.73
N LYS A 853 -5.91 -27.08 1.84
CA LYS A 853 -6.83 -27.72 0.89
C LYS A 853 -6.91 -26.96 -0.43
N ASN A 854 -6.73 -25.65 -0.38
CA ASN A 854 -6.85 -24.74 -1.51
C ASN A 854 -5.51 -24.43 -2.20
N ILE A 855 -4.41 -24.99 -1.71
CA ILE A 855 -3.08 -24.91 -2.31
C ILE A 855 -2.84 -26.20 -3.09
N LEU A 856 -2.90 -26.13 -4.42
CA LEU A 856 -2.60 -27.25 -5.30
C LEU A 856 -1.12 -27.22 -5.69
N ILE A 857 -0.56 -28.39 -5.99
CA ILE A 857 0.82 -28.52 -6.45
C ILE A 857 0.90 -29.38 -7.70
N ASP A 858 1.86 -29.09 -8.57
CA ASP A 858 2.23 -29.98 -9.68
C ASP A 858 3.33 -30.99 -9.26
N LEU A 859 3.77 -31.80 -10.22
CA LEU A 859 4.83 -32.81 -10.00
C LEU A 859 6.18 -32.19 -9.58
N ASP A 860 6.39 -30.91 -9.89
CA ASP A 860 7.59 -30.15 -9.56
C ASP A 860 7.45 -29.38 -8.23
N TYR A 861 6.34 -29.55 -7.51
CA TYR A 861 6.01 -28.81 -6.28
C TYR A 861 5.93 -27.29 -6.49
N GLU A 862 5.58 -26.82 -7.69
CA GLU A 862 5.12 -25.44 -7.86
C GLU A 862 3.70 -25.30 -7.32
N ALA A 863 3.51 -24.35 -6.42
CA ALA A 863 2.22 -24.12 -5.77
C ALA A 863 1.31 -23.23 -6.63
N ARG A 864 0.04 -23.61 -6.73
CA ARG A 864 -1.03 -22.84 -7.34
C ARG A 864 -2.20 -22.69 -6.38
N ILE A 865 -2.59 -21.45 -6.11
CA ILE A 865 -3.76 -21.16 -5.28
C ILE A 865 -5.04 -21.42 -6.09
N SER A 866 -6.01 -22.07 -5.46
CA SER A 866 -7.32 -22.45 -6.01
C SER A 866 -8.46 -22.08 -5.05
N ASP A 867 -9.71 -22.24 -5.50
CA ASP A 867 -10.94 -21.96 -4.75
C ASP A 867 -11.17 -20.47 -4.41
N PHE A 868 -11.52 -19.71 -5.44
CA PHE A 868 -11.80 -18.28 -5.32
C PHE A 868 -13.27 -17.99 -4.98
N GLY A 869 -14.04 -18.99 -4.51
CA GLY A 869 -15.45 -18.80 -4.16
C GLY A 869 -15.67 -17.75 -3.07
N THR A 870 -14.70 -17.61 -2.17
CA THR A 870 -14.69 -16.57 -1.14
C THR A 870 -13.80 -15.39 -1.52
N ALA A 871 -13.24 -15.29 -2.72
CA ALA A 871 -12.43 -14.14 -3.10
C ALA A 871 -13.26 -12.84 -3.12
N LYS A 872 -12.59 -11.71 -2.87
CA LYS A 872 -13.18 -10.38 -2.95
C LYS A 872 -12.30 -9.47 -3.78
N ILE A 873 -12.87 -8.92 -4.83
CA ILE A 873 -12.27 -7.83 -5.60
C ILE A 873 -12.57 -6.53 -4.82
N LEU A 874 -11.52 -5.85 -4.38
CA LEU A 874 -11.61 -4.61 -3.60
C LEU A 874 -11.78 -3.42 -4.52
N ASN A 875 -12.82 -2.62 -4.33
CA ASN A 875 -12.95 -1.39 -5.09
C ASN A 875 -12.14 -0.27 -4.37
N PRO A 876 -11.20 0.43 -5.04
CA PRO A 876 -10.40 1.48 -4.40
C PRO A 876 -11.25 2.65 -3.88
N ASP A 877 -12.41 2.87 -4.52
CA ASP A 877 -13.27 4.03 -4.32
C ASP A 877 -14.54 3.72 -3.51
N SER A 878 -14.64 2.53 -2.87
CA SER A 878 -15.79 2.16 -2.04
C SER A 878 -15.43 1.49 -0.70
N HIS A 879 -16.35 1.51 0.27
CA HIS A 879 -16.18 0.83 1.54
C HIS A 879 -16.22 -0.70 1.39
N ASN A 880 -15.07 -1.35 1.48
CA ASN A 880 -14.93 -2.79 1.35
C ASN A 880 -15.30 -3.60 2.63
N LEU A 881 -16.32 -3.20 3.40
CA LEU A 881 -16.82 -3.96 4.55
C LEU A 881 -17.68 -5.15 4.07
N THR A 882 -17.29 -6.37 4.45
CA THR A 882 -18.07 -7.60 4.18
C THR A 882 -18.04 -8.51 5.39
N ALA A 883 -19.12 -9.25 5.61
CA ALA A 883 -19.15 -10.35 6.55
C ALA A 883 -17.97 -11.31 6.30
N PHE A 884 -17.45 -11.90 7.39
CA PHE A 884 -16.36 -12.88 7.31
C PHE A 884 -16.76 -14.04 6.39
N ALA A 885 -15.88 -14.36 5.44
CA ALA A 885 -16.03 -15.48 4.53
C ALA A 885 -14.66 -16.13 4.37
N GLY A 886 -14.61 -17.47 4.37
CA GLY A 886 -13.37 -18.26 4.33
C GLY A 886 -13.10 -19.04 5.62
N THR A 887 -11.97 -19.73 5.69
CA THR A 887 -11.63 -20.56 6.85
C THR A 887 -10.94 -19.73 7.94
N TYR A 888 -11.44 -19.81 9.18
CA TYR A 888 -10.82 -19.17 10.34
C TYR A 888 -9.35 -19.61 10.49
N GLY A 889 -8.45 -18.63 10.63
CA GLY A 889 -7.01 -18.86 10.77
C GLY A 889 -6.24 -19.05 9.46
N TYR A 890 -6.94 -19.16 8.32
CA TYR A 890 -6.34 -19.28 6.98
C TYR A 890 -6.75 -18.14 6.05
N SER A 891 -7.44 -17.13 6.58
CA SER A 891 -7.82 -15.93 5.84
C SER A 891 -6.58 -15.11 5.50
N ALA A 892 -6.39 -14.78 4.22
CA ALA A 892 -5.36 -13.82 3.84
C ALA A 892 -5.63 -12.48 4.57
N PRO A 893 -4.60 -11.79 5.09
CA PRO A 893 -4.78 -10.47 5.69
C PRO A 893 -5.38 -9.54 4.61
N GLY A 894 -6.58 -9.05 4.88
CA GLY A 894 -7.37 -8.19 4.00
C GLY A 894 -7.11 -6.71 4.21
#